data_AF-A0A8T6L986-F1
#
_entry.id   AF-A0A8T6L986-F1
#
_cell.length_a   1.000
_cell.length_b   1.000
_cell.length_c   1.000
_cell.angle_alpha   90.00
_cell.angle_beta   90.00
_cell.angle_gamma   90.00
#
_symmetry.space_group_name_H-M   'P 1'
#
loop_
_entity.id
_entity.type
_entity.pdbx_description
1 polymer ?
#
loop_
_entity_poly.entity_id
_entity_poly.type
_entity_poly.pdbx_seq_one_letter_code
_entity_poly.pdbx_strand_id
1 'polypeptide(L)'
;MLDHLAAHALDGSDEDARLEIRADFAPKLNFAAHQCAFPVLRSLEIENLDGEEPFEDLTLTLDSNPPFIAKKVWPITRVDPGGLIRIRDRDLEVDGEFLLARNEKTSGVVTFQLEKDGIRLARFRLPVDLLAYNEWGGAGFMPELLAAFCMPNDPAVDAILRDASDTLRRAGKPDRIDGYESRSRERVWEVASAIYSAIANLGLTYGVPPASFEHDGQKVRMPSRILDRRVATCLDTALLFAAALEQAGLNPIVALPQGHALVGVWLQPESLSTIAIDDAETLRKRVDLKELLLIETTCVTSRPPLSFSKALRAAGGTVGADDDPTFCAAVDIRRARAHQITPLGLRSSGDVPRAKAQEISAELPLEQAPALPDFDDEDSREERRDTPESRLERWQRKLLDLTLRNPLLNHRSTQTSLKIICPEPGRLEDSLATGARLRIVPVPQPTSQAQDEEIHRQRTGELITEEYARDELARRRVLVDLPSRDLSIRAVKIFRRAQTALQEGGANTLYLAIGFLRWKREGNDDRRFRAPLILLPVTLERKSVRSGITMMAHDDEPRFNTTLLEMLRRDFGVEMSGLDGDLPQDDRGIDVRAIWNRGRRAVKEVPGFEVVADVVLGHFSFAKYLMWKDLVDRTEALRDNSVVRHLMDTPSAPYTSDVGFVERHRLDRDYKPSDLLTALPADSSQMAAIAAADKGKDFVIIGPPGTGKSQTISNLIGHLLGTGKTVLFVSEKTAALEVVYRRLDRIGLGRFCLQLHSNKARKTDVLKQLETARDATEIEPEDWQRKADELLTLRNRLN
;
A
#
# COMPACT_ATOMS: atom_id res chain seq x y z
N MET A 1 -16.53 -9.67 9.04
CA MET A 1 -16.51 -10.95 9.78
C MET A 1 -17.54 -10.78 10.89
N LEU A 2 -18.82 -11.08 10.61
CA LEU A 2 -19.93 -10.90 11.56
C LEU A 2 -20.18 -12.25 12.22
N ASP A 3 -19.50 -12.51 13.34
CA ASP A 3 -19.96 -13.56 14.26
C ASP A 3 -21.35 -13.12 14.74
N HIS A 4 -22.37 -13.80 14.23
CA HIS A 4 -23.76 -13.51 14.52
C HIS A 4 -24.01 -13.70 16.02
N LEU A 5 -24.14 -12.58 16.75
CA LEU A 5 -24.81 -12.53 18.05
C LEU A 5 -26.30 -12.85 17.83
N ALA A 6 -26.59 -14.14 17.65
CA ALA A 6 -27.96 -14.65 17.64
C ALA A 6 -28.55 -14.45 19.04
N ALA A 7 -29.83 -14.06 19.12
CA ALA A 7 -30.55 -14.05 20.38
C ALA A 7 -30.51 -15.47 20.98
N HIS A 8 -30.08 -15.59 22.23
CA HIS A 8 -30.07 -16.87 22.91
C HIS A 8 -31.50 -17.29 23.26
N ALA A 9 -31.82 -18.57 23.01
CA ALA A 9 -33.11 -19.15 23.32
C ALA A 9 -33.40 -19.05 24.83
N LEU A 10 -34.64 -18.69 25.18
CA LEU A 10 -35.11 -18.68 26.57
C LEU A 10 -35.45 -20.08 27.09
N ASP A 11 -35.74 -21.01 26.18
CA ASP A 11 -36.02 -22.41 26.49
C ASP A 11 -34.72 -23.23 26.23
N GLY A 12 -34.25 -23.98 27.23
CA GLY A 12 -33.14 -24.94 27.05
C GLY A 12 -33.58 -26.11 26.16
N SER A 13 -32.64 -26.74 25.45
CA SER A 13 -32.91 -27.95 24.68
C SER A 13 -33.48 -29.03 25.61
N ASP A 14 -34.75 -29.38 25.43
CA ASP A 14 -35.37 -30.51 26.13
C ASP A 14 -34.69 -31.79 25.61
N GLU A 15 -34.00 -32.55 26.46
CA GLU A 15 -33.24 -33.75 26.03
C GLU A 15 -34.14 -34.83 25.42
N ASP A 16 -35.46 -34.75 25.63
CA ASP A 16 -36.48 -35.65 25.09
C ASP A 16 -37.25 -35.06 23.87
N ALA A 17 -36.83 -33.92 23.31
CA ALA A 17 -37.52 -33.30 22.17
C ALA A 17 -37.27 -34.06 20.85
N ARG A 18 -38.34 -34.56 20.22
CA ARG A 18 -38.29 -35.23 18.90
C ARG A 18 -38.19 -34.26 17.72
N LEU A 19 -38.47 -32.97 17.94
CA LEU A 19 -38.43 -31.90 16.93
C LEU A 19 -37.78 -30.64 17.50
N GLU A 20 -36.92 -29.99 16.71
CA GLU A 20 -36.23 -28.75 17.09
C GLU A 20 -36.56 -27.63 16.10
N ILE A 21 -36.77 -26.41 16.62
CA ILE A 21 -36.93 -25.18 15.83
C ILE A 21 -35.69 -24.33 16.02
N ARG A 22 -35.05 -23.90 14.92
CA ARG A 22 -33.92 -22.97 14.94
C ARG A 22 -34.27 -21.72 14.16
N ALA A 23 -34.12 -20.55 14.77
CA ALA A 23 -34.38 -19.27 14.11
C ALA A 23 -33.30 -18.24 14.42
N ASP A 24 -32.81 -17.53 13.41
CA ASP A 24 -31.97 -16.33 13.57
C ASP A 24 -32.88 -15.09 13.44
N PHE A 25 -33.19 -14.50 14.59
CA PHE A 25 -34.03 -13.31 14.71
C PHE A 25 -33.22 -12.13 15.26
N ALA A 26 -33.49 -10.93 14.77
CA ALA A 26 -32.80 -9.71 15.19
C ALA A 26 -33.03 -9.44 16.70
N PRO A 27 -31.96 -9.40 17.54
CA PRO A 27 -32.12 -9.26 19.00
C PRO A 27 -32.63 -7.90 19.46
N LYS A 28 -32.51 -6.85 18.63
CA LYS A 28 -33.06 -5.51 18.90
C LYS A 28 -33.93 -5.08 17.73
N LEU A 29 -34.92 -4.22 17.98
CA LEU A 29 -35.77 -3.66 16.93
C LEU A 29 -36.15 -2.23 17.28
N ASN A 30 -36.13 -1.35 16.29
CA ASN A 30 -36.57 0.04 16.44
C ASN A 30 -37.35 0.48 15.20
N PHE A 31 -37.92 1.69 15.27
CA PHE A 31 -38.68 2.25 14.15
C PHE A 31 -37.83 2.42 12.88
N ALA A 32 -36.55 2.76 12.99
CA ALA A 32 -35.65 2.89 11.83
C ALA A 32 -35.49 1.58 11.06
N ALA A 33 -35.37 0.44 11.76
CA ALA A 33 -35.29 -0.88 11.16
C ALA A 33 -36.54 -1.23 10.35
N HIS A 34 -37.73 -0.91 10.88
CA HIS A 34 -39.00 -1.05 10.16
C HIS A 34 -39.06 -0.12 8.93
N GLN A 35 -38.77 1.17 9.10
CA GLN A 35 -38.84 2.17 8.02
C GLN A 35 -37.90 1.84 6.86
N CYS A 36 -36.72 1.30 7.16
CA CYS A 36 -35.71 0.93 6.16
C CYS A 36 -35.84 -0.53 5.67
N ALA A 37 -36.97 -1.20 5.98
CA ALA A 37 -37.27 -2.58 5.57
C ALA A 37 -36.16 -3.59 5.89
N PHE A 38 -35.51 -3.48 7.06
CA PHE A 38 -34.47 -4.42 7.45
C PHE A 38 -35.06 -5.80 7.79
N PRO A 39 -34.43 -6.89 7.34
CA PRO A 39 -34.92 -8.24 7.60
C PRO A 39 -34.77 -8.61 9.07
N VAL A 40 -35.90 -8.84 9.74
CA VAL A 40 -35.98 -9.18 11.17
C VAL A 40 -35.74 -10.67 11.42
N LEU A 41 -36.18 -11.52 10.49
CA LEU A 41 -35.98 -12.97 10.51
C LEU A 41 -35.03 -13.38 9.38
N ARG A 42 -33.82 -13.79 9.74
CA ARG A 42 -32.74 -14.13 8.80
C ARG A 42 -32.74 -15.60 8.43
N SER A 43 -33.05 -16.50 9.36
CA SER A 43 -33.20 -17.93 9.06
C SER A 43 -34.28 -18.53 9.94
N LEU A 44 -34.93 -19.57 9.43
CA LEU A 44 -35.93 -20.35 10.15
C LEU A 44 -35.87 -21.78 9.63
N GLU A 45 -35.49 -22.70 10.51
CA GLU A 45 -35.26 -24.11 10.20
C GLU A 45 -35.99 -24.99 11.23
N ILE A 46 -36.45 -26.15 10.78
CA ILE A 46 -37.03 -27.19 11.62
C ILE A 46 -36.29 -28.48 11.35
N GLU A 47 -35.79 -29.11 12.40
CA GLU A 47 -35.07 -30.37 12.35
C GLU A 47 -35.87 -31.45 13.05
N ASN A 48 -36.00 -32.60 12.39
CA ASN A 48 -36.50 -33.83 13.02
C ASN A 48 -35.33 -34.57 13.67
N LEU A 49 -35.32 -34.60 14.99
CA LEU A 49 -34.30 -35.30 15.78
C LEU A 49 -34.62 -36.80 15.92
N ASP A 50 -35.82 -37.22 15.53
CA ASP A 50 -36.22 -38.61 15.45
C ASP A 50 -35.63 -39.27 14.19
N GLY A 51 -34.92 -40.39 14.37
CA GLY A 51 -34.30 -41.15 13.30
C GLY A 51 -35.20 -42.21 12.66
N GLU A 52 -36.39 -42.46 13.21
CA GLU A 52 -37.26 -43.56 12.82
C GLU A 52 -38.59 -43.10 12.20
N GLU A 53 -39.22 -42.03 12.71
CA GLU A 53 -40.56 -41.60 12.28
C GLU A 53 -40.60 -40.22 11.59
N PRO A 54 -41.32 -40.07 10.46
CA PRO A 54 -41.59 -38.76 9.86
C PRO A 54 -42.69 -38.02 10.62
N PHE A 55 -42.61 -36.70 10.67
CA PHE A 55 -43.69 -35.85 11.15
C PHE A 55 -44.44 -35.21 9.98
N GLU A 56 -45.73 -35.48 9.86
CA GLU A 56 -46.61 -34.96 8.79
C GLU A 56 -47.69 -34.04 9.35
N ASP A 57 -48.15 -33.11 8.52
CA ASP A 57 -49.22 -32.13 8.77
C ASP A 57 -48.98 -31.26 10.01
N LEU A 58 -47.82 -30.60 10.04
CA LEU A 58 -47.44 -29.69 11.11
C LEU A 58 -47.83 -28.25 10.79
N THR A 59 -48.09 -27.46 11.82
CA THR A 59 -48.34 -26.02 11.72
C THR A 59 -47.33 -25.28 12.59
N LEU A 60 -46.48 -24.47 11.96
CA LEU A 60 -45.60 -23.55 12.67
C LEU A 60 -46.29 -22.18 12.79
N THR A 61 -46.35 -21.65 14.00
CA THR A 61 -46.91 -20.32 14.29
C THR A 61 -45.85 -19.43 14.91
N LEU A 62 -45.72 -18.19 14.42
CA LEU A 62 -44.99 -17.11 15.07
C LEU A 62 -45.98 -16.15 15.75
N ASP A 63 -45.69 -15.80 16.99
CA ASP A 63 -46.39 -14.79 17.77
C ASP A 63 -45.39 -13.93 18.56
N SER A 64 -45.82 -12.74 18.98
CA SER A 64 -44.99 -11.79 19.74
C SER A 64 -45.75 -11.22 20.94
N ASN A 65 -45.04 -11.02 22.06
CA ASN A 65 -45.57 -10.34 23.23
C ASN A 65 -44.59 -9.26 23.71
N PRO A 66 -44.94 -7.96 23.70
CA PRO A 66 -46.18 -7.36 23.17
C PRO A 66 -46.39 -7.67 21.67
N PRO A 67 -47.59 -7.47 21.09
CA PRO A 67 -47.89 -7.87 19.71
C PRO A 67 -47.29 -6.88 18.69
N PHE A 68 -45.96 -6.81 18.61
CA PHE A 68 -45.23 -5.93 17.68
C PHE A 68 -44.98 -6.57 16.30
N ILE A 69 -45.31 -7.86 16.14
CA ILE A 69 -45.31 -8.59 14.87
C ILE A 69 -46.69 -9.21 14.69
N ALA A 70 -47.26 -9.08 13.49
CA ALA A 70 -48.49 -9.79 13.14
C ALA A 70 -48.27 -11.30 13.21
N LYS A 71 -49.26 -12.01 13.76
CA LYS A 71 -49.22 -13.47 13.87
C LYS A 71 -49.07 -14.08 12.47
N LYS A 72 -48.04 -14.91 12.27
CA LYS A 72 -47.78 -15.60 11.01
C LYS A 72 -47.83 -17.11 11.18
N VAL A 73 -48.39 -17.80 10.20
CA VAL A 73 -48.59 -19.26 10.22
C VAL A 73 -48.00 -19.88 8.96
N TRP A 74 -47.18 -20.90 9.13
CA TRP A 74 -46.61 -21.70 8.04
C TRP A 74 -47.13 -23.15 8.14
N PRO A 75 -47.85 -23.64 7.12
CA PRO A 75 -48.18 -25.06 7.01
C PRO A 75 -46.94 -25.85 6.57
N ILE A 76 -46.67 -26.96 7.23
CA ILE A 76 -45.52 -27.83 6.97
C ILE A 76 -46.04 -29.24 6.69
N THR A 77 -45.95 -29.66 5.43
CA THR A 77 -46.53 -30.92 4.98
C THR A 77 -45.86 -32.13 5.63
N ARG A 78 -44.51 -32.17 5.66
CA ARG A 78 -43.76 -33.32 6.15
C ARG A 78 -42.31 -32.99 6.45
N VAL A 79 -41.78 -33.46 7.58
CA VAL A 79 -40.36 -33.50 7.95
C VAL A 79 -39.94 -34.98 8.06
N ASP A 80 -39.03 -35.43 7.20
CA ASP A 80 -38.53 -36.81 7.21
C ASP A 80 -37.64 -37.10 8.45
N PRO A 81 -37.42 -38.37 8.83
CA PRO A 81 -36.53 -38.73 9.94
C PRO A 81 -35.11 -38.20 9.71
N GLY A 82 -34.54 -37.51 10.70
CA GLY A 82 -33.24 -36.81 10.57
C GLY A 82 -33.24 -35.65 9.56
N GLY A 83 -34.40 -35.24 9.04
CA GLY A 83 -34.54 -34.23 7.99
C GLY A 83 -34.55 -32.80 8.54
N LEU A 84 -33.99 -31.87 7.75
CA LEU A 84 -33.99 -30.43 8.03
C LEU A 84 -34.80 -29.68 6.95
N ILE A 85 -35.80 -28.91 7.37
CA ILE A 85 -36.57 -28.02 6.49
C ILE A 85 -36.16 -26.58 6.73
N ARG A 86 -35.84 -25.86 5.65
CA ARG A 86 -35.60 -24.42 5.66
C ARG A 86 -36.81 -23.66 5.13
N ILE A 87 -37.39 -22.81 5.97
CA ILE A 87 -38.53 -21.97 5.57
C ILE A 87 -38.02 -20.77 4.79
N ARG A 88 -38.43 -20.69 3.51
CA ARG A 88 -37.99 -19.62 2.59
C ARG A 88 -38.74 -18.30 2.80
N ASP A 89 -40.04 -18.38 3.10
CA ASP A 89 -40.89 -17.24 3.41
C ASP A 89 -40.60 -16.74 4.84
N ARG A 90 -39.80 -15.68 4.93
CA ARG A 90 -39.33 -15.07 6.18
C ARG A 90 -39.81 -13.62 6.33
N ASP A 91 -40.70 -13.17 5.46
CA ASP A 91 -41.22 -11.81 5.50
C ASP A 91 -42.17 -11.67 6.69
N LEU A 92 -41.96 -10.68 7.56
CA LEU A 92 -42.72 -10.49 8.78
C LEU A 92 -43.30 -9.09 8.80
N GLU A 93 -44.61 -9.00 9.03
CA GLU A 93 -45.29 -7.73 9.18
C GLU A 93 -45.08 -7.20 10.61
N VAL A 94 -44.20 -6.22 10.73
CA VAL A 94 -43.89 -5.53 12.00
C VAL A 94 -44.76 -4.29 12.14
N ASP A 95 -45.30 -4.06 13.32
CA ASP A 95 -46.12 -2.87 13.61
C ASP A 95 -45.25 -1.62 13.78
N GLY A 96 -45.17 -0.84 12.70
CA GLY A 96 -44.45 0.43 12.68
C GLY A 96 -45.04 1.51 13.59
N GLU A 97 -46.37 1.53 13.81
CA GLU A 97 -47.02 2.49 14.70
C GLU A 97 -46.67 2.19 16.16
N PHE A 98 -46.68 0.91 16.51
CA PHE A 98 -46.23 0.44 17.81
C PHE A 98 -44.78 0.87 18.10
N LEU A 99 -43.85 0.64 17.15
CA LEU A 99 -42.44 1.02 17.31
C LEU A 99 -42.26 2.54 17.35
N LEU A 100 -42.99 3.29 16.52
CA LEU A 100 -42.95 4.75 16.51
C LEU A 100 -43.43 5.35 17.83
N ALA A 101 -44.44 4.75 18.48
CA ALA A 101 -45.03 5.24 19.73
C ALA A 101 -44.09 5.13 20.96
N ARG A 102 -42.94 4.46 20.84
CA ARG A 102 -42.10 4.07 21.98
C ARG A 102 -41.09 5.14 22.38
N ASN A 103 -41.21 5.65 23.60
CA ASN A 103 -40.27 6.61 24.18
C ASN A 103 -39.19 5.96 25.06
N GLU A 104 -39.41 4.70 25.48
CA GLU A 104 -38.53 3.94 26.37
C GLU A 104 -38.36 2.52 25.83
N LYS A 105 -37.15 1.97 26.01
CA LYS A 105 -36.82 0.57 25.71
C LYS A 105 -37.72 -0.37 26.50
N THR A 106 -38.22 -1.42 25.86
CA THR A 106 -39.03 -2.47 26.48
C THR A 106 -38.58 -3.84 25.98
N SER A 107 -38.67 -4.88 26.81
CA SER A 107 -38.40 -6.25 26.38
C SER A 107 -39.66 -6.89 25.80
N GLY A 108 -39.52 -7.51 24.63
CA GLY A 108 -40.52 -8.37 24.02
C GLY A 108 -40.00 -9.80 23.87
N VAL A 109 -40.91 -10.72 23.55
CA VAL A 109 -40.57 -12.12 23.28
C VAL A 109 -41.24 -12.54 21.97
N VAL A 110 -40.46 -13.11 21.06
CA VAL A 110 -40.96 -13.80 19.87
C VAL A 110 -41.04 -15.28 20.18
N THR A 111 -42.21 -15.88 19.96
CA THR A 111 -42.45 -17.30 20.18
C THR A 111 -42.75 -17.97 18.85
N PHE A 112 -41.94 -18.98 18.52
CA PHE A 112 -42.23 -19.96 17.48
C PHE A 112 -42.81 -21.20 18.14
N GLN A 113 -43.96 -21.67 17.65
CA GLN A 113 -44.66 -22.82 18.20
C GLN A 113 -45.04 -23.78 17.07
N LEU A 114 -44.57 -25.01 17.16
CA LEU A 114 -44.85 -26.08 16.20
C LEU A 114 -45.91 -27.00 16.79
N GLU A 115 -47.02 -27.18 16.08
CA GLU A 115 -48.18 -27.94 16.54
C GLU A 115 -48.63 -28.96 15.49
N LYS A 116 -49.27 -30.04 15.96
CA LYS A 116 -50.02 -30.98 15.15
C LYS A 116 -51.39 -31.20 15.79
N ASP A 117 -52.46 -31.00 15.04
CA ASP A 117 -53.85 -31.15 15.52
C ASP A 117 -54.14 -30.38 16.84
N GLY A 118 -53.50 -29.23 17.04
CA GLY A 118 -53.61 -28.40 18.26
C GLY A 118 -52.77 -28.88 19.45
N ILE A 119 -51.98 -29.95 19.29
CA ILE A 119 -51.01 -30.43 20.28
C ILE A 119 -49.64 -29.83 19.96
N ARG A 120 -49.06 -29.13 20.94
CA ARG A 120 -47.73 -28.53 20.83
C ARG A 120 -46.64 -29.60 20.84
N LEU A 121 -45.81 -29.63 19.79
CA LEU A 121 -44.68 -30.55 19.64
C LEU A 121 -43.35 -29.90 20.01
N ALA A 122 -43.13 -28.65 19.60
CA ALA A 122 -41.92 -27.90 19.91
C ALA A 122 -42.23 -26.42 20.13
N ARG A 123 -41.39 -25.75 20.92
CA ARG A 123 -41.48 -24.31 21.17
C ARG A 123 -40.09 -23.71 21.22
N PHE A 124 -39.93 -22.55 20.58
CA PHE A 124 -38.70 -21.80 20.59
C PHE A 124 -39.00 -20.33 20.87
N ARG A 125 -38.34 -19.76 21.89
CA ARG A 125 -38.59 -18.40 22.37
C ARG A 125 -37.33 -17.58 22.35
N LEU A 126 -37.42 -16.40 21.76
CA LEU A 126 -36.33 -15.43 21.67
C LEU A 126 -36.71 -14.12 22.36
N PRO A 127 -35.86 -13.58 23.25
CA PRO A 127 -36.05 -12.24 23.76
C PRO A 127 -35.65 -11.24 22.67
N VAL A 128 -36.41 -10.15 22.56
CA VAL A 128 -36.15 -9.06 21.61
C VAL A 128 -36.28 -7.73 22.34
N ASP A 129 -35.26 -6.89 22.23
CA ASP A 129 -35.26 -5.55 22.77
C ASP A 129 -35.95 -4.58 21.81
N LEU A 130 -37.11 -4.05 22.21
CA LEU A 130 -37.86 -3.04 21.47
C LEU A 130 -37.36 -1.66 21.94
N LEU A 131 -36.47 -1.07 21.15
CA LEU A 131 -35.82 0.21 21.48
C LEU A 131 -36.78 1.39 21.30
N ALA A 132 -36.49 2.52 21.96
CA ALA A 132 -37.24 3.74 21.69
C ALA A 132 -37.08 4.19 20.22
N TYR A 133 -38.02 4.97 19.70
CA TYR A 133 -38.00 5.41 18.29
C TYR A 133 -36.72 6.20 17.92
N ASN A 134 -36.16 6.91 18.90
CA ASN A 134 -34.93 7.71 18.78
C ASN A 134 -33.72 7.01 19.41
N GLU A 135 -33.74 5.69 19.57
CA GLU A 135 -32.65 4.90 20.13
C GLU A 135 -31.99 4.06 19.03
N TRP A 136 -30.69 4.28 18.85
CA TRP A 136 -29.86 3.49 17.95
C TRP A 136 -29.34 2.25 18.71
N GLY A 137 -29.27 1.10 18.03
CA GLY A 137 -28.94 -0.20 18.64
C GLY A 137 -27.46 -0.52 18.80
N GLY A 138 -26.57 0.37 18.32
CA GLY A 138 -25.12 0.23 18.40
C GLY A 138 -24.48 -0.45 17.18
N ALA A 139 -23.16 -0.38 17.06
CA ALA A 139 -22.41 -0.95 15.92
C ALA A 139 -22.39 -2.48 15.93
N GLY A 140 -22.56 -3.10 17.10
CA GLY A 140 -22.77 -4.55 17.21
C GLY A 140 -24.12 -5.01 16.65
N PHE A 141 -25.05 -4.07 16.38
CA PHE A 141 -26.39 -4.35 15.90
C PHE A 141 -26.80 -3.39 14.77
N MET A 142 -26.55 -3.80 13.52
CA MET A 142 -26.91 -3.06 12.29
C MET A 142 -26.33 -1.63 12.30
N PRO A 143 -25.00 -1.46 12.20
CA PRO A 143 -24.35 -0.14 12.21
C PRO A 143 -24.91 0.79 11.13
N GLU A 144 -25.39 0.26 10.00
CA GLU A 144 -25.93 1.00 8.87
C GLU A 144 -27.16 1.85 9.26
N LEU A 145 -27.95 1.40 10.25
CA LEU A 145 -29.13 2.12 10.73
C LEU A 145 -28.79 3.44 11.41
N LEU A 146 -27.53 3.66 11.81
CA LEU A 146 -27.09 4.94 12.34
C LEU A 146 -27.38 6.10 11.38
N ALA A 147 -27.31 5.85 10.07
CA ALA A 147 -27.59 6.85 9.05
C ALA A 147 -29.06 7.35 9.07
N ALA A 148 -30.00 6.57 9.59
CA ALA A 148 -31.39 7.03 9.75
C ALA A 148 -31.52 8.15 10.80
N PHE A 149 -30.60 8.22 11.77
CA PHE A 149 -30.55 9.26 12.79
C PHE A 149 -29.84 10.54 12.31
N CYS A 150 -29.21 10.51 11.13
CA CYS A 150 -28.76 11.71 10.43
C CYS A 150 -29.98 12.37 9.75
N MET A 151 -30.43 13.51 10.28
CA MET A 151 -31.69 14.17 9.92
C MET A 151 -31.48 15.53 9.23
N PRO A 152 -31.11 15.56 7.94
CA PRO A 152 -30.82 16.80 7.22
C PRO A 152 -32.04 17.72 7.05
N ASN A 153 -33.27 17.18 7.13
CA ASN A 153 -34.51 17.94 6.93
C ASN A 153 -35.12 18.49 8.24
N ASP A 154 -34.43 18.35 9.38
CA ASP A 154 -34.90 18.93 10.64
C ASP A 154 -34.76 20.48 10.58
N PRO A 155 -35.78 21.27 10.96
CA PRO A 155 -35.74 22.73 10.88
C PRO A 155 -34.58 23.41 11.63
N ALA A 156 -34.00 22.73 12.63
CA ALA A 156 -32.80 23.24 13.31
C ALA A 156 -31.56 23.25 12.39
N VAL A 157 -31.50 22.35 11.40
CA VAL A 157 -30.40 22.30 10.43
C VAL A 157 -30.47 23.49 9.47
N ASP A 158 -31.68 23.90 9.06
CA ASP A 158 -31.89 25.14 8.28
C ASP A 158 -31.37 26.38 9.01
N ALA A 159 -31.55 26.43 10.34
CA ALA A 159 -31.03 27.51 11.16
C ALA A 159 -29.49 27.51 11.19
N ILE A 160 -28.86 26.33 11.33
CA ILE A 160 -27.40 26.18 11.31
C ILE A 160 -26.81 26.58 9.95
N LEU A 161 -27.42 26.17 8.84
CA LEU A 161 -26.93 26.53 7.49
C LEU A 161 -27.05 28.04 7.22
N ARG A 162 -28.10 28.69 7.74
CA ARG A 162 -28.24 30.15 7.69
C ARG A 162 -27.10 30.84 8.43
N ASP A 163 -26.80 30.41 9.65
CA ASP A 163 -25.72 30.97 10.47
C ASP A 163 -24.34 30.70 9.85
N ALA A 164 -24.16 29.55 9.19
CA ALA A 164 -22.95 29.23 8.42
C ALA A 164 -22.80 30.16 7.20
N SER A 165 -23.88 30.41 6.46
CA SER A 165 -23.92 31.40 5.36
C SER A 165 -23.57 32.81 5.85
N ASP A 166 -24.11 33.23 7.00
CA ASP A 166 -23.77 34.50 7.67
C ASP A 166 -22.29 34.58 8.07
N THR A 167 -21.69 33.46 8.47
CA THR A 167 -20.27 33.36 8.83
C THR A 167 -19.37 33.52 7.59
N LEU A 168 -19.71 32.88 6.47
CA LEU A 168 -19.01 33.04 5.18
C LEU A 168 -19.09 34.49 4.69
N ARG A 169 -20.28 35.10 4.76
CA ARG A 169 -20.52 36.50 4.37
C ARG A 169 -19.65 37.48 5.17
N ARG A 170 -19.59 37.32 6.49
CA ARG A 170 -18.75 38.17 7.38
C ARG A 170 -17.27 38.03 7.09
N ALA A 171 -16.82 36.86 6.62
CA ALA A 171 -15.44 36.61 6.22
C ALA A 171 -15.11 37.09 4.80
N GLY A 172 -16.06 37.72 4.08
CA GLY A 172 -15.86 38.18 2.70
C GLY A 172 -15.78 37.06 1.66
N LYS A 173 -16.27 35.86 2.00
CA LYS A 173 -16.35 34.70 1.10
C LYS A 173 -17.75 34.60 0.47
N PRO A 174 -17.92 33.86 -0.63
CA PRO A 174 -19.25 33.56 -1.16
C PRO A 174 -20.13 32.89 -0.08
N ASP A 175 -21.34 33.39 0.11
CA ASP A 175 -22.26 32.97 1.18
C ASP A 175 -23.23 31.86 0.74
N ARG A 176 -23.23 31.51 -0.55
CA ARG A 176 -23.98 30.39 -1.12
C ARG A 176 -23.37 29.04 -0.69
N ILE A 177 -24.19 28.15 -0.14
CA ILE A 177 -23.81 26.75 0.14
C ILE A 177 -24.14 25.93 -1.12
N ASP A 178 -23.12 25.46 -1.82
CA ASP A 178 -23.20 24.92 -3.18
C ASP A 178 -22.69 23.46 -3.31
N GLY A 179 -22.52 22.76 -2.19
CA GLY A 179 -22.03 21.38 -2.16
C GLY A 179 -20.69 21.24 -2.91
N TYR A 180 -20.69 20.41 -3.96
CA TYR A 180 -19.52 20.18 -4.82
C TYR A 180 -19.55 20.95 -6.16
N GLU A 181 -20.54 21.82 -6.41
CA GLU A 181 -20.70 22.52 -7.70
C GLU A 181 -19.48 23.36 -8.10
N SER A 182 -18.80 23.94 -7.11
CA SER A 182 -17.59 24.75 -7.32
C SER A 182 -16.36 23.96 -7.77
N ARG A 183 -16.40 22.61 -7.71
CA ARG A 183 -15.26 21.71 -8.00
C ARG A 183 -13.95 22.13 -7.32
N SER A 184 -14.04 22.63 -6.08
CA SER A 184 -12.89 23.07 -5.30
C SER A 184 -12.91 22.45 -3.91
N ARG A 185 -11.86 21.70 -3.57
CA ARG A 185 -11.68 21.14 -2.22
C ARG A 185 -11.57 22.25 -1.17
N GLU A 186 -10.93 23.37 -1.51
CA GLU A 186 -10.84 24.54 -0.61
C GLU A 186 -12.22 25.12 -0.31
N ARG A 187 -13.10 25.18 -1.30
CA ARG A 187 -14.47 25.65 -1.10
C ARG A 187 -15.25 24.72 -0.18
N VAL A 188 -15.15 23.40 -0.36
CA VAL A 188 -15.79 22.43 0.52
C VAL A 188 -15.28 22.57 1.97
N TRP A 189 -13.97 22.80 2.13
CA TRP A 189 -13.37 23.05 3.44
C TRP A 189 -13.92 24.32 4.09
N GLU A 190 -14.08 25.42 3.35
CA GLU A 190 -14.65 26.68 3.85
C GLU A 190 -16.09 26.50 4.35
N VAL A 191 -16.91 25.75 3.60
CA VAL A 191 -18.29 25.45 3.98
C VAL A 191 -18.33 24.60 5.26
N ALA A 192 -17.49 23.56 5.35
CA ALA A 192 -17.37 22.74 6.55
C ALA A 192 -16.89 23.55 7.77
N SER A 193 -15.94 24.46 7.59
CA SER A 193 -15.46 25.37 8.63
C SER A 193 -16.56 26.33 9.10
N ALA A 194 -17.37 26.86 8.18
CA ALA A 194 -18.49 27.74 8.52
C ALA A 194 -19.59 27.02 9.30
N ILE A 195 -19.91 25.77 8.93
CA ILE A 195 -20.84 24.91 9.67
C ILE A 195 -20.30 24.63 11.08
N TYR A 196 -19.00 24.36 11.21
CA TYR A 196 -18.36 24.17 12.51
C TYR A 196 -18.50 25.41 13.40
N SER A 197 -18.21 26.60 12.88
CA SER A 197 -18.36 27.85 13.63
C SER A 197 -19.82 28.12 14.01
N ALA A 198 -20.78 27.85 13.12
CA ALA A 198 -22.20 28.00 13.41
C ALA A 198 -22.65 27.10 14.56
N ILE A 199 -22.24 25.82 14.56
CA ILE A 199 -22.56 24.87 15.63
C ILE A 199 -21.84 25.25 16.94
N ALA A 200 -20.59 25.72 16.89
CA ALA A 200 -19.87 26.18 18.08
C ALA A 200 -20.53 27.40 18.74
N ASN A 201 -21.07 28.31 17.93
CA ASN A 201 -21.86 29.45 18.40
C ASN A 201 -23.21 29.04 19.01
N LEU A 202 -23.58 27.76 19.01
CA LEU A 202 -24.72 27.30 19.77
C LEU A 202 -24.43 27.20 21.28
N GLY A 203 -23.17 27.19 21.72
CA GLY A 203 -22.83 27.12 23.15
C GLY A 203 -23.29 25.82 23.83
N LEU A 204 -23.15 24.69 23.13
CA LEU A 204 -23.57 23.37 23.60
C LEU A 204 -22.78 22.93 24.85
N THR A 205 -23.45 22.20 25.74
CA THR A 205 -22.85 21.59 26.93
C THR A 205 -22.72 20.08 26.73
N TYR A 206 -21.56 19.52 27.05
CA TYR A 206 -21.31 18.08 26.88
C TYR A 206 -22.13 17.25 27.87
N GLY A 207 -22.88 16.28 27.35
CA GLY A 207 -23.52 15.21 28.12
C GLY A 207 -22.69 13.94 28.09
N VAL A 208 -22.55 13.27 29.23
CA VAL A 208 -21.84 11.98 29.33
C VAL A 208 -22.70 10.88 28.69
N PRO A 209 -22.21 10.15 27.67
CA PRO A 209 -22.93 9.02 27.10
C PRO A 209 -22.90 7.80 28.04
N PRO A 210 -23.78 6.80 27.84
CA PRO A 210 -23.64 5.49 28.48
C PRO A 210 -22.29 4.85 28.14
N ALA A 211 -21.79 3.98 29.03
CA ALA A 211 -20.61 3.16 28.72
C ALA A 211 -20.90 2.22 27.54
N SER A 212 -19.92 2.04 26.65
CA SER A 212 -20.00 1.15 25.48
C SER A 212 -21.16 1.46 24.50
N PHE A 213 -21.61 2.71 24.44
CA PHE A 213 -22.74 3.12 23.56
C PHE A 213 -22.47 2.84 22.08
N GLU A 214 -21.21 2.83 21.67
CA GLU A 214 -20.78 2.54 20.30
C GLU A 214 -21.11 1.10 19.91
N HIS A 215 -21.12 0.16 20.86
CA HIS A 215 -21.46 -1.24 20.63
C HIS A 215 -22.93 -1.53 20.91
N ASP A 216 -23.45 -1.04 22.04
CA ASP A 216 -24.79 -1.40 22.54
C ASP A 216 -25.88 -0.39 22.22
N GLY A 217 -25.49 0.78 21.71
CA GLY A 217 -26.38 1.85 21.30
C GLY A 217 -26.69 2.86 22.42
N GLN A 218 -27.40 3.92 22.04
CA GLN A 218 -27.96 4.90 22.97
C GLN A 218 -29.12 5.67 22.35
N LYS A 219 -29.87 6.38 23.20
CA LYS A 219 -30.83 7.40 22.74
C LYS A 219 -30.10 8.57 22.10
N VAL A 220 -30.53 8.92 20.90
CA VAL A 220 -30.04 10.05 20.12
C VAL A 220 -30.99 11.22 20.27
N ARG A 221 -30.44 12.41 20.53
CA ARG A 221 -31.20 13.66 20.53
C ARG A 221 -31.29 14.21 19.11
N MET A 222 -32.51 14.50 18.67
CA MET A 222 -32.76 15.10 17.36
C MET A 222 -32.20 16.54 17.29
N PRO A 223 -31.84 17.07 16.11
CA PRO A 223 -31.30 18.43 15.96
C PRO A 223 -32.13 19.52 16.66
N SER A 224 -33.45 19.51 16.47
CA SER A 224 -34.36 20.45 17.16
C SER A 224 -34.27 20.39 18.69
N ARG A 225 -34.06 19.21 19.27
CA ARG A 225 -33.90 19.05 20.73
C ARG A 225 -32.54 19.54 21.21
N ILE A 226 -31.47 19.33 20.42
CA ILE A 226 -30.14 19.85 20.74
C ILE A 226 -30.15 21.38 20.75
N LEU A 227 -30.81 22.00 19.76
CA LEU A 227 -30.93 23.45 19.65
C LEU A 227 -31.75 24.07 20.81
N ASP A 228 -32.85 23.41 21.21
CA ASP A 228 -33.69 23.82 22.34
C ASP A 228 -32.96 23.69 23.69
N ARG A 229 -32.32 22.53 23.93
CA ARG A 229 -31.78 22.18 25.27
C ARG A 229 -30.31 22.52 25.46
N ARG A 230 -29.55 22.78 24.39
CA ARG A 230 -28.12 23.09 24.40
C ARG A 230 -27.26 22.03 25.12
N VAL A 231 -27.68 20.77 25.09
CA VAL A 231 -26.94 19.63 25.65
C VAL A 231 -26.84 18.53 24.60
N ALA A 232 -25.64 17.98 24.40
CA ALA A 232 -25.36 16.94 23.41
C ALA A 232 -24.23 16.02 23.88
N THR A 233 -24.34 14.73 23.56
CA THR A 233 -23.24 13.74 23.66
C THR A 233 -22.34 13.79 22.41
N CYS A 234 -21.24 13.04 22.39
CA CYS A 234 -20.38 12.93 21.20
C CYS A 234 -21.12 12.40 19.96
N LEU A 235 -22.04 11.45 20.13
CA LEU A 235 -22.87 10.93 19.04
C LEU A 235 -23.89 11.96 18.56
N ASP A 236 -24.54 12.67 19.49
CA ASP A 236 -25.51 13.72 19.17
C ASP A 236 -24.84 14.82 18.33
N THR A 237 -23.63 15.24 18.71
CA THR A 237 -22.87 16.24 17.95
C THR A 237 -22.43 15.68 16.59
N ALA A 238 -21.92 14.45 16.53
CA ALA A 238 -21.53 13.82 15.26
C ALA A 238 -22.68 13.75 14.25
N LEU A 239 -23.88 13.37 14.70
CA LEU A 239 -25.07 13.29 13.85
C LEU A 239 -25.63 14.67 13.48
N LEU A 240 -25.55 15.66 14.37
CA LEU A 240 -25.92 17.05 14.04
C LEU A 240 -25.03 17.63 12.94
N PHE A 241 -23.72 17.41 13.04
CA PHE A 241 -22.77 17.80 12.01
C PHE A 241 -23.03 17.07 10.69
N ALA A 242 -23.21 15.74 10.74
CA ALA A 242 -23.51 14.95 9.55
C ALA A 242 -24.78 15.44 8.86
N ALA A 243 -25.84 15.77 9.62
CA ALA A 243 -27.09 16.31 9.08
C ALA A 243 -26.88 17.66 8.39
N ALA A 244 -26.10 18.56 8.99
CA ALA A 244 -25.77 19.87 8.38
C ALA A 244 -24.93 19.72 7.12
N LEU A 245 -23.93 18.82 7.12
CA LEU A 245 -23.08 18.55 5.96
C LEU A 245 -23.86 17.90 4.82
N GLU A 246 -24.74 16.93 5.13
CA GLU A 246 -25.63 16.30 4.16
C GLU A 246 -26.58 17.32 3.53
N GLN A 247 -27.22 18.18 4.34
CA GLN A 247 -28.12 19.23 3.84
C GLN A 247 -27.36 20.30 3.03
N ALA A 248 -26.08 20.54 3.33
CA ALA A 248 -25.20 21.41 2.55
C ALA A 248 -24.80 20.82 1.18
N GLY A 249 -25.23 19.60 0.85
CA GLY A 249 -24.89 18.92 -0.40
C GLY A 249 -23.52 18.26 -0.40
N LEU A 250 -22.94 18.03 0.79
CA LEU A 250 -21.68 17.31 0.97
C LEU A 250 -21.95 15.87 1.40
N ASN A 251 -20.93 15.02 1.32
CA ASN A 251 -21.04 13.60 1.67
C ASN A 251 -20.39 13.37 3.06
N PRO A 252 -21.17 13.17 4.13
CA PRO A 252 -20.63 12.91 5.45
C PRO A 252 -20.43 11.43 5.76
N ILE A 253 -19.52 11.16 6.69
CA ILE A 253 -19.27 9.86 7.33
C ILE A 253 -19.41 10.05 8.84
N VAL A 254 -19.94 9.07 9.57
CA VAL A 254 -19.89 9.05 11.05
C VAL A 254 -18.93 7.94 11.47
N ALA A 255 -17.89 8.28 12.23
CA ALA A 255 -16.88 7.33 12.71
C ALA A 255 -17.01 7.11 14.23
N LEU A 256 -16.84 5.86 14.66
CA LEU A 256 -17.12 5.37 16.01
C LEU A 256 -15.89 4.64 16.58
N PRO A 257 -14.90 5.36 17.12
CA PRO A 257 -13.90 4.78 18.01
C PRO A 257 -14.51 4.40 19.37
N GLN A 258 -13.87 3.52 20.13
CA GLN A 258 -14.37 3.06 21.44
C GLN A 258 -14.66 4.23 22.38
N GLY A 259 -15.87 4.24 22.95
CA GLY A 259 -16.36 5.27 23.85
C GLY A 259 -16.54 6.67 23.24
N HIS A 260 -16.46 6.83 21.91
CA HIS A 260 -16.47 8.16 21.30
C HIS A 260 -17.03 8.20 19.87
N ALA A 261 -17.34 9.39 19.34
CA ALA A 261 -17.92 9.56 18.01
C ALA A 261 -17.43 10.82 17.32
N LEU A 262 -17.13 10.70 16.03
CA LEU A 262 -16.56 11.71 15.17
C LEU A 262 -17.40 11.83 13.89
N VAL A 263 -17.24 12.94 13.17
CA VAL A 263 -17.83 13.10 11.84
C VAL A 263 -16.72 13.32 10.82
N GLY A 264 -16.89 12.78 9.63
CA GLY A 264 -16.07 13.07 8.47
C GLY A 264 -16.87 13.71 7.34
N VAL A 265 -16.20 14.42 6.45
CA VAL A 265 -16.78 14.95 5.22
C VAL A 265 -15.80 14.82 4.06
N TRP A 266 -16.29 14.31 2.94
CA TRP A 266 -15.50 14.21 1.71
C TRP A 266 -15.30 15.61 1.11
N LEU A 267 -14.09 15.87 0.63
CA LEU A 267 -13.71 17.11 -0.07
C LEU A 267 -14.09 17.08 -1.56
N GLN A 268 -14.56 15.92 -2.04
CA GLN A 268 -15.02 15.63 -3.39
C GLN A 268 -16.28 14.74 -3.31
N PRO A 269 -17.08 14.58 -4.38
CA PRO A 269 -18.28 13.75 -4.39
C PRO A 269 -17.96 12.24 -4.42
N GLU A 270 -17.14 11.81 -3.47
CA GLU A 270 -16.74 10.41 -3.23
C GLU A 270 -17.59 9.78 -2.12
N SER A 271 -17.50 8.46 -1.97
CA SER A 271 -18.13 7.68 -0.90
C SER A 271 -17.38 6.37 -0.67
N LEU A 272 -17.54 5.73 0.49
CA LEU A 272 -17.03 4.38 0.72
C LEU A 272 -17.67 3.34 -0.23
N SER A 273 -16.95 2.22 -0.45
CA SER A 273 -17.44 1.10 -1.28
C SER A 273 -18.56 0.29 -0.61
N THR A 274 -18.61 0.28 0.72
CA THR A 274 -19.66 -0.32 1.56
C THR A 274 -20.32 0.74 2.45
N ILE A 275 -21.53 0.47 2.96
CA ILE A 275 -22.25 1.42 3.84
C ILE A 275 -21.49 1.62 5.16
N ALA A 276 -21.01 0.53 5.73
CA ALA A 276 -20.22 0.52 6.94
C ALA A 276 -18.90 -0.23 6.73
N ILE A 277 -17.87 0.21 7.45
CA ILE A 277 -16.56 -0.45 7.58
C ILE A 277 -16.24 -0.59 9.08
N ASP A 278 -15.42 -1.57 9.43
CA ASP A 278 -14.97 -1.85 10.80
C ASP A 278 -13.50 -1.48 11.03
N ASP A 279 -12.85 -0.83 10.05
CA ASP A 279 -11.45 -0.42 10.13
C ASP A 279 -11.23 1.10 10.08
N ALA A 280 -10.36 1.60 10.96
CA ALA A 280 -9.90 3.00 10.98
C ALA A 280 -8.93 3.32 9.84
N GLU A 281 -8.25 2.30 9.28
CA GLU A 281 -7.20 2.43 8.27
C GLU A 281 -7.72 3.11 7.01
N THR A 282 -8.91 2.72 6.55
CA THR A 282 -9.56 3.31 5.37
C THR A 282 -9.80 4.80 5.55
N LEU A 283 -10.30 5.25 6.71
CA LEU A 283 -10.53 6.68 6.97
C LEU A 283 -9.21 7.46 7.03
N ARG A 284 -8.20 6.95 7.74
CA ARG A 284 -6.88 7.61 7.83
C ARG A 284 -6.25 7.85 6.47
N LYS A 285 -6.32 6.88 5.55
CA LYS A 285 -5.79 7.02 4.19
C LYS A 285 -6.43 8.20 3.45
N ARG A 286 -7.75 8.34 3.54
CA ARG A 286 -8.49 9.45 2.90
C ARG A 286 -8.18 10.80 3.53
N VAL A 287 -7.93 10.83 4.85
CA VAL A 287 -7.47 12.04 5.55
C VAL A 287 -6.07 12.45 5.10
N ASP A 288 -5.13 11.50 5.04
CA ASP A 288 -3.75 11.73 4.59
C ASP A 288 -3.68 12.23 3.14
N LEU A 289 -4.60 11.77 2.29
CA LEU A 289 -4.74 12.20 0.90
C LEU A 289 -5.46 13.54 0.73
N LYS A 290 -5.98 14.12 1.83
CA LYS A 290 -6.83 15.32 1.79
C LYS A 290 -8.05 15.12 0.87
N GLU A 291 -8.63 13.93 0.94
CA GLU A 291 -9.92 13.57 0.31
C GLU A 291 -11.04 13.59 1.35
N LEU A 292 -10.72 13.32 2.61
CA LEU A 292 -11.67 13.32 3.74
C LEU A 292 -11.16 14.24 4.85
N LEU A 293 -12.04 15.02 5.44
CA LEU A 293 -11.80 15.68 6.73
C LEU A 293 -12.42 14.84 7.83
N LEU A 294 -11.73 14.66 8.97
CA LEU A 294 -12.32 14.13 10.21
C LEU A 294 -12.36 15.26 11.25
N ILE A 295 -13.51 15.43 11.90
CA ILE A 295 -13.79 16.53 12.82
C ILE A 295 -14.13 15.95 14.20
N GLU A 296 -13.36 16.34 15.21
CA GLU A 296 -13.67 16.06 16.62
C GLU A 296 -14.82 16.96 17.06
N THR A 297 -16.05 16.45 16.97
CA THR A 297 -17.24 17.27 17.14
C THR A 297 -17.44 17.77 18.57
N THR A 298 -16.89 17.08 19.58
CA THR A 298 -17.05 17.50 20.98
C THR A 298 -16.26 18.77 21.32
N CYS A 299 -15.29 19.15 20.50
CA CYS A 299 -14.52 20.40 20.64
C CYS A 299 -15.41 21.66 20.71
N VAL A 300 -16.62 21.62 20.11
CA VAL A 300 -17.58 22.74 20.16
C VAL A 300 -18.24 22.93 21.52
N THR A 301 -18.12 21.94 22.42
CA THR A 301 -18.69 21.99 23.78
C THR A 301 -17.73 22.59 24.81
N SER A 302 -16.48 22.85 24.41
CA SER A 302 -15.47 23.51 25.26
C SER A 302 -15.76 25.00 25.42
N ARG A 303 -15.29 25.60 26.51
CA ARG A 303 -15.38 27.06 26.74
C ARG A 303 -14.00 27.65 27.04
N PRO A 304 -13.41 28.44 26.12
CA PRO A 304 -13.89 28.73 24.76
C PRO A 304 -13.86 27.48 23.84
N PRO A 305 -14.68 27.44 22.78
CA PRO A 305 -14.65 26.33 21.82
C PRO A 305 -13.31 26.30 21.08
N LEU A 306 -12.83 25.09 20.73
CA LEU A 306 -11.61 24.97 19.94
C LEU A 306 -11.85 25.44 18.51
N SER A 307 -10.77 25.83 17.83
CA SER A 307 -10.82 26.24 16.42
C SER A 307 -11.02 25.02 15.51
N PHE A 308 -11.49 25.23 14.28
CA PHE A 308 -11.77 24.16 13.34
C PHE A 308 -10.51 23.33 13.03
N SER A 309 -9.37 23.98 12.75
CA SER A 309 -8.11 23.27 12.53
C SER A 309 -7.63 22.46 13.75
N LYS A 310 -7.96 22.90 14.97
CA LYS A 310 -7.65 22.14 16.19
C LYS A 310 -8.56 20.92 16.33
N ALA A 311 -9.84 21.04 15.99
CA ALA A 311 -10.77 19.91 15.97
C ALA A 311 -10.39 18.85 14.93
N LEU A 312 -9.88 19.27 13.76
CA LEU A 312 -9.34 18.34 12.76
C LEU A 312 -8.12 17.56 13.28
N ARG A 313 -7.19 18.23 13.96
CA ARG A 313 -6.01 17.58 14.56
C ARG A 313 -6.38 16.64 15.70
N ALA A 314 -7.33 17.03 16.55
CA ALA A 314 -7.80 16.19 17.65
C ALA A 314 -8.41 14.87 17.13
N ALA A 315 -9.21 14.93 16.05
CA ALA A 315 -9.77 13.73 15.43
C ALA A 315 -8.69 12.76 14.93
N GLY A 316 -7.59 13.28 14.37
CA GLY A 316 -6.46 12.46 13.94
C GLY A 316 -5.78 11.68 15.08
N GLY A 317 -5.84 12.20 16.31
CA GLY A 317 -5.34 11.51 17.51
C GLY A 317 -6.25 10.39 18.00
N THR A 318 -7.55 10.46 17.75
CA THR A 318 -8.55 9.46 18.20
C THR A 318 -8.70 8.28 17.23
N VAL A 319 -8.26 8.47 15.99
CA VAL A 319 -8.26 7.43 14.93
C VAL A 319 -6.81 7.04 14.62
N GLY A 320 -5.90 7.13 15.58
CA GLY A 320 -4.48 6.84 15.43
C GLY A 320 -4.21 5.36 15.12
N ALA A 321 -3.03 5.04 14.58
CA ALA A 321 -2.67 3.65 14.26
C ALA A 321 -2.58 2.74 15.49
N ASP A 322 -2.31 3.30 16.67
CA ASP A 322 -2.26 2.56 17.93
C ASP A 322 -3.66 2.21 18.47
N ASP A 323 -4.70 2.88 17.96
CA ASP A 323 -6.11 2.72 18.36
C ASP A 323 -6.90 1.78 17.43
N ASP A 324 -6.24 1.13 16.47
CA ASP A 324 -6.90 0.17 15.57
C ASP A 324 -7.70 -0.93 16.28
N PRO A 325 -7.22 -1.52 17.40
CA PRO A 325 -8.00 -2.52 18.13
C PRO A 325 -9.28 -1.97 18.79
N THR A 326 -9.39 -0.66 18.96
CA THR A 326 -10.52 0.00 19.65
C THR A 326 -11.46 0.71 18.68
N PHE A 327 -11.23 0.63 17.36
CA PHE A 327 -12.16 1.18 16.38
C PHE A 327 -13.37 0.24 16.19
N CYS A 328 -14.59 0.78 16.27
CA CYS A 328 -15.80 -0.04 16.17
C CYS A 328 -16.42 -0.02 14.77
N ALA A 329 -16.68 1.17 14.20
CA ALA A 329 -17.26 1.28 12.86
C ALA A 329 -17.12 2.69 12.26
N ALA A 330 -17.23 2.79 10.93
CA ALA A 330 -17.57 4.03 10.23
C ALA A 330 -18.76 3.80 9.30
N VAL A 331 -19.69 4.76 9.24
CA VAL A 331 -20.92 4.69 8.43
C VAL A 331 -20.93 5.84 7.44
N ASP A 332 -20.93 5.54 6.14
CA ASP A 332 -21.03 6.52 5.06
C ASP A 332 -22.50 6.83 4.77
N ILE A 333 -22.90 8.09 5.02
CA ILE A 333 -24.29 8.51 4.92
C ILE A 333 -24.75 8.51 3.47
N ARG A 334 -23.90 8.95 2.53
CA ARG A 334 -24.24 8.99 1.10
C ARG A 334 -24.48 7.58 0.56
N ARG A 335 -23.62 6.63 0.94
CA ARG A 335 -23.77 5.20 0.59
C ARG A 335 -25.02 4.60 1.23
N ALA A 336 -25.30 4.91 2.49
CA ALA A 336 -26.53 4.50 3.17
C ALA A 336 -27.79 4.99 2.43
N ARG A 337 -27.82 6.25 1.95
CA ARG A 337 -28.93 6.78 1.14
C ARG A 337 -29.10 6.03 -0.17
N ALA A 338 -28.01 5.67 -0.85
CA ALA A 338 -28.07 4.87 -2.08
C ALA A 338 -28.70 3.48 -1.86
N HIS A 339 -28.59 2.95 -0.64
CA HIS A 339 -29.23 1.72 -0.18
C HIS A 339 -30.60 1.95 0.51
N GLN A 340 -31.25 3.10 0.27
CA GLN A 340 -32.58 3.44 0.76
C GLN A 340 -32.74 3.54 2.29
N ILE A 341 -31.64 3.73 3.03
CA ILE A 341 -31.72 4.07 4.46
C ILE A 341 -32.12 5.54 4.58
N THR A 342 -33.37 5.80 4.92
CA THR A 342 -33.95 7.15 4.95
C THR A 342 -33.87 7.78 6.35
N PRO A 343 -33.78 9.12 6.46
CA PRO A 343 -33.86 9.81 7.74
C PRO A 343 -35.17 9.48 8.49
N LEU A 344 -35.13 9.46 9.82
CA LEU A 344 -36.32 9.29 10.66
C LEU A 344 -37.38 10.37 10.34
N GLY A 345 -38.66 9.96 10.30
CA GLY A 345 -39.77 10.88 10.13
C GLY A 345 -39.88 11.89 11.29
N LEU A 346 -40.02 13.18 10.97
CA LEU A 346 -40.24 14.24 11.96
C LEU A 346 -41.59 14.03 12.66
N ARG A 347 -41.58 13.90 14.00
CA ARG A 347 -42.79 14.08 14.80
C ARG A 347 -43.14 15.55 14.79
N SER A 348 -44.37 15.91 14.44
CA SER A 348 -44.90 17.27 14.57
C SER A 348 -44.90 17.68 16.06
N SER A 349 -43.77 18.16 16.56
CA SER A 349 -43.70 18.92 17.81
C SER A 349 -43.85 20.39 17.45
N GLY A 350 -44.92 21.00 17.96
CA GLY A 350 -45.30 22.39 17.68
C GLY A 350 -44.21 23.42 17.99
N ASP A 351 -44.38 24.58 17.35
CA ASP A 351 -43.61 25.84 17.48
C ASP A 351 -42.19 25.68 18.04
N VAL A 352 -41.20 25.70 17.14
CA VAL A 352 -39.79 25.89 17.50
C VAL A 352 -39.68 27.20 18.29
N PRO A 353 -39.39 27.17 19.61
CA PRO A 353 -39.24 28.40 20.37
C PRO A 353 -37.98 29.09 19.89
N ARG A 354 -38.10 30.36 19.50
CA ARG A 354 -36.97 31.21 19.14
C ARG A 354 -36.16 31.48 20.42
N ALA A 355 -35.15 30.66 20.69
CA ALA A 355 -34.25 30.87 21.82
C ALA A 355 -33.64 32.29 21.71
N LYS A 356 -33.79 33.10 22.77
CA LYS A 356 -33.15 34.42 22.83
C LYS A 356 -31.63 34.23 22.76
N ALA A 357 -30.97 34.96 21.85
CA ALA A 357 -29.53 35.01 21.75
C ALA A 357 -28.94 35.42 23.12
N GLN A 358 -28.18 34.52 23.73
CA GLN A 358 -27.33 34.87 24.86
C GLN A 358 -26.02 35.42 24.28
N GLU A 359 -25.51 36.51 24.84
CA GLU A 359 -24.20 37.06 24.44
C GLU A 359 -23.10 36.03 24.72
N ILE A 360 -22.62 35.36 23.67
CA ILE A 360 -21.46 34.48 23.75
C ILE A 360 -20.21 35.35 23.63
N SER A 361 -19.27 35.17 24.54
CA SER A 361 -18.14 36.09 24.77
C SER A 361 -17.01 36.02 23.74
N ALA A 362 -17.13 35.23 22.67
CA ALA A 362 -16.23 35.24 21.51
C ALA A 362 -16.83 34.42 20.37
N GLU A 363 -17.13 35.05 19.22
CA GLU A 363 -17.45 34.33 17.99
C GLU A 363 -16.17 33.68 17.43
N LEU A 364 -16.25 32.41 17.01
CA LEU A 364 -15.15 31.76 16.30
C LEU A 364 -15.04 32.35 14.87
N PRO A 365 -13.92 33.02 14.52
CA PRO A 365 -13.75 33.52 13.17
C PRO A 365 -13.58 32.37 12.16
N LEU A 366 -13.99 32.60 10.92
CA LEU A 366 -13.73 31.66 9.83
C LEU A 366 -12.22 31.58 9.58
N GLU A 367 -11.69 30.36 9.55
CA GLU A 367 -10.28 30.12 9.26
C GLU A 367 -10.03 30.11 7.74
N GLN A 368 -8.79 30.38 7.31
CA GLN A 368 -8.42 30.18 5.89
C GLN A 368 -8.17 28.71 5.62
N ALA A 369 -8.67 28.22 4.47
CA ALA A 369 -8.41 26.85 4.05
C ALA A 369 -6.90 26.61 3.89
N PRO A 370 -6.37 25.46 4.34
CA PRO A 370 -5.01 25.07 4.02
C PRO A 370 -4.89 24.80 2.51
N ALA A 371 -3.67 24.77 1.97
CA ALA A 371 -3.46 24.36 0.59
C ALA A 371 -3.94 22.91 0.39
N LEU A 372 -5.00 22.71 -0.41
CA LEU A 372 -5.59 21.42 -0.74
C LEU A 372 -5.29 21.04 -2.20
N PRO A 373 -5.25 19.74 -2.55
CA PRO A 373 -5.05 19.30 -3.94
C PRO A 373 -6.20 19.70 -4.86
N ASP A 374 -5.93 19.69 -6.18
CA ASP A 374 -6.94 19.89 -7.22
C ASP A 374 -8.00 18.77 -7.23
N PHE A 375 -9.10 18.99 -7.94
CA PHE A 375 -10.23 18.05 -8.08
C PHE A 375 -9.92 16.98 -9.16
N ASP A 376 -10.15 15.69 -8.89
CA ASP A 376 -9.73 14.55 -9.73
C ASP A 376 -10.75 14.20 -10.87
N ASP A 377 -10.29 13.59 -11.99
CA ASP A 377 -11.09 13.06 -13.13
C ASP A 377 -10.75 11.55 -13.40
N GLU A 378 -11.73 10.65 -13.65
CA GLU A 378 -11.54 9.17 -13.74
C GLU A 378 -11.62 8.57 -15.17
N ASP A 379 -10.70 7.65 -15.58
CA ASP A 379 -11.06 6.41 -16.33
C ASP A 379 -9.93 5.34 -16.58
N SER A 380 -10.37 4.07 -16.67
CA SER A 380 -9.85 2.88 -17.45
C SER A 380 -8.92 1.79 -16.84
N ARG A 381 -9.34 0.50 -16.94
CA ARG A 381 -8.51 -0.76 -16.95
C ARG A 381 -9.22 -1.95 -17.66
N GLU A 382 -8.49 -2.76 -18.45
CA GLU A 382 -8.87 -4.10 -19.01
C GLU A 382 -7.65 -5.06 -19.21
N GLU A 383 -7.84 -6.40 -19.21
CA GLU A 383 -6.82 -7.50 -19.21
C GLU A 383 -6.64 -8.30 -20.54
N ARG A 384 -5.50 -9.03 -20.74
CA ARG A 384 -5.14 -9.82 -21.98
C ARG A 384 -4.39 -11.18 -21.81
N ARG A 385 -4.32 -11.98 -22.90
CA ARG A 385 -3.86 -13.41 -23.09
C ARG A 385 -2.46 -13.60 -23.76
N ASP A 386 -1.97 -14.87 -23.85
CA ASP A 386 -0.60 -15.39 -24.16
C ASP A 386 -0.20 -15.57 -25.66
N THR A 387 0.91 -14.96 -26.12
CA THR A 387 1.41 -14.84 -27.53
C THR A 387 2.98 -14.84 -27.61
N PRO A 388 3.72 -14.56 -28.71
CA PRO A 388 5.18 -14.31 -28.67
C PRO A 388 5.59 -13.21 -27.67
N GLU A 389 4.68 -12.26 -27.45
CA GLU A 389 4.77 -11.33 -26.33
C GLU A 389 4.89 -12.06 -24.97
N SER A 390 4.25 -13.22 -24.78
CA SER A 390 4.33 -14.01 -23.53
C SER A 390 5.68 -14.65 -23.25
N ARG A 391 6.49 -14.92 -24.28
CA ARG A 391 7.86 -15.45 -24.11
C ARG A 391 8.82 -14.36 -23.70
N LEU A 392 8.70 -13.20 -24.33
CA LEU A 392 9.40 -11.99 -23.92
C LEU A 392 9.02 -11.64 -22.48
N GLU A 393 7.73 -11.66 -22.15
CA GLU A 393 7.25 -11.54 -20.77
C GLU A 393 7.87 -12.58 -19.84
N ARG A 394 8.03 -13.84 -20.28
CA ARG A 394 8.66 -14.88 -19.45
C ARG A 394 10.14 -14.61 -19.17
N TRP A 395 10.91 -14.08 -20.12
CA TRP A 395 12.30 -13.66 -19.89
C TRP A 395 12.36 -12.42 -19.00
N GLN A 396 11.48 -11.46 -19.26
CA GLN A 396 11.27 -10.30 -18.41
C GLN A 396 10.98 -10.71 -16.94
N ARG A 397 10.08 -11.69 -16.73
CA ARG A 397 9.75 -12.29 -15.43
C ARG A 397 10.92 -13.03 -14.76
N LYS A 398 11.90 -13.54 -15.52
CA LYS A 398 13.10 -14.18 -14.92
C LYS A 398 14.15 -13.16 -14.48
N LEU A 399 14.18 -12.00 -15.11
CA LEU A 399 15.09 -10.90 -14.76
C LEU A 399 14.56 -10.10 -13.58
N LEU A 400 13.27 -9.78 -13.56
CA LEU A 400 12.59 -9.22 -12.38
C LEU A 400 12.24 -10.33 -11.38
N ASP A 401 13.03 -10.49 -10.33
CA ASP A 401 12.66 -11.36 -9.21
C ASP A 401 11.50 -10.74 -8.43
N LEU A 402 10.27 -11.05 -8.84
CA LEU A 402 9.05 -10.61 -8.17
C LEU A 402 8.67 -11.50 -6.97
N THR A 403 9.57 -12.38 -6.52
CA THR A 403 9.29 -13.22 -5.35
C THR A 403 9.50 -12.44 -4.04
N LEU A 404 8.81 -12.89 -2.98
CA LEU A 404 8.97 -12.36 -1.62
C LEU A 404 10.36 -12.61 -1.00
N ARG A 405 11.29 -13.24 -1.74
CA ARG A 405 12.70 -13.38 -1.34
C ARG A 405 13.51 -12.14 -1.73
N ASN A 406 13.02 -11.33 -2.66
CA ASN A 406 13.69 -10.12 -3.11
C ASN A 406 13.55 -8.99 -2.07
N PRO A 407 14.66 -8.45 -1.51
CA PRO A 407 14.62 -7.32 -0.57
C PRO A 407 14.01 -6.04 -1.14
N LEU A 408 13.94 -5.89 -2.47
CA LEU A 408 13.23 -4.79 -3.13
C LEU A 408 11.71 -4.92 -3.02
N LEU A 409 11.15 -6.09 -2.70
CA LEU A 409 9.72 -6.27 -2.49
C LEU A 409 9.39 -6.62 -1.04
N ASN A 410 10.29 -7.32 -0.35
CA ASN A 410 10.11 -7.73 1.04
C ASN A 410 11.41 -7.55 1.82
N HIS A 411 11.69 -6.30 2.18
CA HIS A 411 12.76 -5.94 3.09
C HIS A 411 12.45 -6.43 4.50
N ARG A 412 13.37 -7.23 5.04
CA ARG A 412 13.36 -7.68 6.43
C ARG A 412 14.56 -7.07 7.16
N SER A 413 14.34 -6.65 8.40
CA SER A 413 15.45 -6.20 9.25
C SER A 413 16.41 -7.37 9.48
N THR A 414 17.66 -7.22 9.06
CA THR A 414 18.70 -8.25 9.17
C THR A 414 19.94 -7.69 9.86
N GLN A 415 20.90 -8.56 10.16
CA GLN A 415 22.24 -8.16 10.61
C GLN A 415 23.05 -7.40 9.53
N THR A 416 22.50 -7.23 8.33
CA THR A 416 23.09 -6.49 7.20
C THR A 416 22.26 -5.26 6.79
N SER A 417 21.45 -4.72 7.71
CA SER A 417 20.71 -3.48 7.52
C SER A 417 20.69 -2.67 8.82
N LEU A 418 20.55 -1.34 8.72
CA LEU A 418 20.41 -0.43 9.85
C LEU A 418 19.22 0.50 9.61
N LYS A 419 18.24 0.49 10.51
CA LYS A 419 17.14 1.47 10.52
C LYS A 419 17.65 2.77 11.14
N ILE A 420 17.50 3.88 10.42
CA ILE A 420 17.92 5.20 10.86
C ILE A 420 16.70 5.95 11.39
N ILE A 421 16.84 6.58 12.55
CA ILE A 421 15.84 7.49 13.10
C ILE A 421 16.00 8.82 12.37
N CYS A 422 15.08 9.13 11.46
CA CYS A 422 15.14 10.33 10.64
C CYS A 422 13.74 10.95 10.51
N PRO A 423 13.42 12.01 11.28
CA PRO A 423 12.12 12.69 11.19
C PRO A 423 11.99 13.57 9.94
N GLU A 424 13.11 13.97 9.31
CA GLU A 424 13.12 14.75 8.07
C GLU A 424 13.95 14.08 6.96
N PRO A 425 13.42 13.03 6.30
CA PRO A 425 14.17 12.29 5.28
C PRO A 425 14.56 13.11 4.05
N GLY A 426 13.80 14.15 3.70
CA GLY A 426 14.19 15.11 2.66
C GLY A 426 15.50 15.84 3.00
N ARG A 427 15.62 16.39 4.22
CA ARG A 427 16.87 17.06 4.64
C ARG A 427 18.07 16.12 4.70
N LEU A 428 17.85 14.85 5.01
CA LEU A 428 18.88 13.83 4.98
C LEU A 428 19.37 13.57 3.56
N GLU A 429 18.46 13.54 2.59
CA GLU A 429 18.75 13.43 1.17
C GLU A 429 19.53 14.66 0.67
N ASP A 430 19.03 15.89 0.90
CA ASP A 430 19.72 17.14 0.53
C ASP A 430 21.16 17.18 1.05
N SER A 431 21.37 16.72 2.28
CA SER A 431 22.68 16.70 2.92
C SER A 431 23.64 15.75 2.17
N LEU A 432 23.16 14.59 1.74
CA LEU A 432 23.98 13.65 0.98
C LEU A 432 24.20 14.12 -0.47
N ALA A 433 23.18 14.69 -1.11
CA ALA A 433 23.27 15.25 -2.47
C ALA A 433 24.31 16.38 -2.56
N THR A 434 24.42 17.21 -1.52
CA THR A 434 25.46 18.25 -1.41
C THR A 434 26.86 17.73 -1.05
N GLY A 435 27.04 16.40 -0.98
CA GLY A 435 28.32 15.75 -0.70
C GLY A 435 28.70 15.71 0.79
N ALA A 436 27.75 15.92 1.71
CA ALA A 436 28.06 15.88 3.14
C ALA A 436 28.45 14.47 3.61
N ARG A 437 29.25 14.45 4.67
CA ARG A 437 29.76 13.24 5.31
C ARG A 437 29.01 13.04 6.63
N LEU A 438 28.15 12.03 6.68
CA LEU A 438 27.26 11.78 7.81
C LEU A 438 27.80 10.66 8.70
N ARG A 439 27.91 10.92 10.01
CA ARG A 439 28.36 9.90 10.97
C ARG A 439 27.16 9.14 11.54
N ILE A 440 27.23 7.81 11.55
CA ILE A 440 26.20 6.96 12.16
C ILE A 440 26.54 6.76 13.64
N VAL A 441 25.61 7.13 14.52
CA VAL A 441 25.79 7.10 15.98
C VAL A 441 24.61 6.42 16.68
N PRO A 442 24.83 5.75 17.83
CA PRO A 442 23.75 5.14 18.60
C PRO A 442 22.95 6.20 19.35
N VAL A 443 21.69 5.90 19.70
CA VAL A 443 20.90 6.74 20.61
C VAL A 443 21.61 6.83 21.99
N PRO A 444 21.75 8.02 22.59
CA PRO A 444 22.34 8.16 23.92
C PRO A 444 21.51 7.42 24.97
N GLN A 445 22.14 6.61 25.81
CA GLN A 445 21.48 6.02 26.98
C GLN A 445 21.60 6.99 28.15
N PRO A 446 20.50 7.33 28.85
CA PRO A 446 20.57 8.23 30.00
C PRO A 446 21.37 7.57 31.13
N THR A 447 22.50 8.19 31.48
CA THR A 447 23.28 7.83 32.66
C THR A 447 22.66 8.49 33.89
N SER A 448 21.78 7.74 34.57
CA SER A 448 21.34 7.88 35.97
C SER A 448 20.60 9.17 36.43
N GLN A 449 19.41 8.91 36.99
CA GLN A 449 18.56 9.71 37.91
C GLN A 449 17.74 10.90 37.37
N ALA A 450 16.41 10.68 37.40
CA ALA A 450 15.31 11.64 37.53
C ALA A 450 14.94 12.52 36.33
N GLN A 451 14.43 11.91 35.27
CA GLN A 451 13.26 12.42 34.55
C GLN A 451 12.38 11.22 34.21
N ASP A 452 11.24 11.09 34.89
CA ASP A 452 10.20 10.14 34.49
C ASP A 452 9.72 10.54 33.09
N GLU A 453 10.15 9.79 32.07
CA GLU A 453 9.77 9.98 30.67
C GLU A 453 8.23 10.04 30.52
N GLU A 454 7.49 9.36 31.41
CA GLU A 454 6.02 9.33 31.44
C GLU A 454 5.39 10.66 31.88
N ILE A 455 5.99 11.35 32.87
CA ILE A 455 5.46 12.61 33.44
C ILE A 455 5.79 13.81 32.53
N HIS A 456 6.91 13.76 31.80
CA HIS A 456 7.23 14.79 30.79
C HIS A 456 6.36 14.62 29.53
N ARG A 457 6.16 13.37 29.06
CA ARG A 457 5.28 13.02 27.92
C ARG A 457 3.84 13.49 28.14
N GLN A 458 3.33 13.38 29.37
CA GLN A 458 1.99 13.87 29.75
C GLN A 458 1.87 15.41 29.86
N ARG A 459 2.98 16.16 29.96
CA ARG A 459 2.96 17.62 30.18
C ARG A 459 3.27 18.46 28.93
N THR A 460 4.03 17.92 27.97
CA THR A 460 4.47 18.67 26.76
C THR A 460 4.01 18.05 25.45
N GLY A 461 3.60 16.77 25.43
CA GLY A 461 3.01 16.15 24.24
C GLY A 461 4.00 15.79 23.11
N GLU A 462 5.31 15.86 23.33
CA GLU A 462 6.32 15.57 22.29
C GLU A 462 7.21 14.37 22.67
N LEU A 463 7.44 13.47 21.70
CA LEU A 463 8.44 12.40 21.78
C LEU A 463 9.84 13.02 21.69
N ILE A 464 10.61 12.92 22.79
CA ILE A 464 12.00 13.39 22.96
C ILE A 464 12.96 12.89 21.84
N THR A 465 12.55 11.90 21.04
CA THR A 465 13.36 11.30 19.97
C THR A 465 13.43 12.13 18.69
N GLU A 466 12.41 12.92 18.34
CA GLU A 466 12.38 13.60 17.03
C GLU A 466 13.15 14.92 17.01
N GLU A 467 12.94 15.82 17.98
CA GLU A 467 13.71 17.07 18.07
C GLU A 467 15.21 16.78 18.22
N TYR A 468 15.56 15.81 19.09
CA TYR A 468 16.93 15.37 19.25
C TYR A 468 17.52 14.80 17.95
N ALA A 469 16.74 14.03 17.18
CA ALA A 469 17.17 13.54 15.87
C ALA A 469 17.33 14.67 14.83
N ARG A 470 16.48 15.71 14.85
CA ARG A 470 16.63 16.90 13.99
C ARG A 470 17.93 17.65 14.31
N ASP A 471 18.23 17.85 15.59
CA ASP A 471 19.45 18.51 16.06
C ASP A 471 20.71 17.73 15.69
N GLU A 472 20.70 16.41 15.83
CA GLU A 472 21.83 15.56 15.45
C GLU A 472 22.03 15.55 13.93
N LEU A 473 20.95 15.55 13.13
CA LEU A 473 21.03 15.67 11.67
C LEU A 473 21.66 17.00 11.25
N ALA A 474 21.29 18.12 11.89
CA ALA A 474 21.92 19.42 11.67
C ALA A 474 23.43 19.41 11.97
N ARG A 475 23.89 18.54 12.90
CA ARG A 475 25.30 18.31 13.23
C ARG A 475 25.97 17.24 12.36
N ARG A 476 25.34 16.83 11.25
CA ARG A 476 25.81 15.79 10.31
C ARG A 476 25.94 14.40 10.95
N ARG A 477 25.03 14.07 11.87
CA ARG A 477 24.97 12.76 12.54
C ARG A 477 23.58 12.16 12.40
N VAL A 478 23.51 10.85 12.25
CA VAL A 478 22.24 10.12 12.16
C VAL A 478 22.18 9.05 13.25
N LEU A 479 21.01 8.92 13.86
CA LEU A 479 20.79 8.06 15.02
C LEU A 479 20.29 6.68 14.61
N VAL A 480 20.74 5.67 15.33
CA VAL A 480 20.27 4.28 15.21
C VAL A 480 19.95 3.76 16.61
N ASP A 481 18.78 3.14 16.76
CA ASP A 481 18.35 2.49 18.00
C ASP A 481 19.06 1.13 18.19
N LEU A 482 20.37 1.19 18.44
CA LEU A 482 21.20 0.04 18.75
C LEU A 482 22.28 0.45 19.76
N PRO A 483 22.66 -0.44 20.70
CA PRO A 483 23.83 -0.21 21.54
C PRO A 483 25.11 -0.04 20.71
N SER A 484 26.05 0.78 21.20
CA SER A 484 27.31 1.10 20.51
C SER A 484 28.10 -0.12 20.00
N ARG A 485 28.09 -1.22 20.77
CA ARG A 485 28.75 -2.48 20.42
C ARG A 485 28.09 -3.15 19.20
N ASP A 486 26.77 -3.24 19.21
CA ASP A 486 25.99 -3.92 18.18
C ASP A 486 25.97 -3.13 16.88
N LEU A 487 25.85 -1.80 16.98
CA LEU A 487 26.00 -0.89 15.85
C LEU A 487 27.35 -1.10 15.16
N SER A 488 28.44 -1.18 15.93
CA SER A 488 29.78 -1.39 15.39
C SER A 488 29.91 -2.73 14.65
N ILE A 489 29.34 -3.81 15.20
CA ILE A 489 29.39 -5.15 14.58
C ILE A 489 28.58 -5.16 13.27
N ARG A 490 27.33 -4.67 13.29
CA ARG A 490 26.46 -4.66 12.10
C ARG A 490 27.02 -3.78 11.00
N ALA A 491 27.48 -2.58 11.34
CA ALA A 491 28.02 -1.65 10.35
C ALA A 491 29.30 -2.18 9.67
N VAL A 492 30.16 -2.93 10.38
CA VAL A 492 31.30 -3.64 9.76
C VAL A 492 30.84 -4.74 8.81
N LYS A 493 29.79 -5.48 9.16
CA LYS A 493 29.24 -6.55 8.32
C LYS A 493 28.68 -5.99 7.01
N ILE A 494 27.95 -4.87 7.09
CA ILE A 494 27.43 -4.12 5.92
C ILE A 494 28.59 -3.65 5.03
N PHE A 495 29.61 -3.02 5.62
CA PHE A 495 30.79 -2.56 4.89
C PHE A 495 31.50 -3.70 4.14
N ARG A 496 31.76 -4.84 4.80
CA ARG A 496 32.42 -5.99 4.16
C ARG A 496 31.60 -6.56 3.01
N ARG A 497 30.28 -6.70 3.20
CA ARG A 497 29.38 -7.22 2.16
C ARG A 497 29.33 -6.29 0.94
N ALA A 498 29.36 -4.97 1.14
CA ALA A 498 29.42 -4.00 0.04
C ALA A 498 30.71 -4.17 -0.78
N GLN A 499 31.86 -4.33 -0.11
CA GLN A 499 33.15 -4.56 -0.77
C GLN A 499 33.18 -5.89 -1.54
N THR A 500 32.68 -6.98 -0.97
CA THR A 500 32.59 -8.28 -1.67
C THR A 500 31.70 -8.21 -2.90
N ALA A 501 30.50 -7.61 -2.79
CA ALA A 501 29.59 -7.47 -3.91
C ALA A 501 30.21 -6.67 -5.07
N LEU A 502 30.95 -5.61 -4.75
CA LEU A 502 31.67 -4.80 -5.73
C LEU A 502 32.84 -5.56 -6.38
N GLN A 503 33.55 -6.41 -5.63
CA GLN A 503 34.67 -7.21 -6.15
C GLN A 503 34.20 -8.38 -7.03
N GLU A 504 33.13 -9.06 -6.64
CA GLU A 504 32.63 -10.25 -7.34
C GLU A 504 31.72 -9.91 -8.53
N GLY A 505 30.79 -8.97 -8.35
CA GLY A 505 29.76 -8.62 -9.33
C GLY A 505 29.92 -7.23 -9.94
N GLY A 506 30.93 -6.45 -9.53
CA GLY A 506 31.22 -5.14 -10.10
C GLY A 506 30.22 -4.02 -9.77
N ALA A 507 29.01 -4.33 -9.30
CA ALA A 507 27.96 -3.35 -9.08
C ALA A 507 27.87 -2.87 -7.62
N ASN A 508 27.51 -1.60 -7.43
CA ASN A 508 27.18 -1.09 -6.10
C ASN A 508 25.82 -1.68 -5.65
N THR A 509 25.83 -2.31 -4.48
CA THR A 509 24.63 -2.90 -3.87
C THR A 509 24.20 -2.17 -2.60
N LEU A 510 24.92 -1.14 -2.17
CA LEU A 510 24.63 -0.45 -0.91
C LEU A 510 23.83 0.83 -1.16
N TYR A 511 22.64 0.89 -0.58
CA TYR A 511 21.71 2.01 -0.73
C TYR A 511 21.13 2.43 0.62
N LEU A 512 20.85 3.71 0.73
CA LEU A 512 19.95 4.28 1.71
C LEU A 512 18.54 4.26 1.12
N ALA A 513 17.69 3.36 1.63
CA ALA A 513 16.28 3.32 1.29
C ALA A 513 15.52 4.40 2.07
N ILE A 514 14.84 5.29 1.35
CA ILE A 514 14.05 6.40 1.89
C ILE A 514 12.58 6.15 1.57
N GLY A 515 11.81 5.84 2.60
CA GLY A 515 10.40 5.47 2.49
C GLY A 515 10.21 4.03 2.07
N PHE A 516 9.12 3.43 2.53
CA PHE A 516 8.73 2.06 2.21
C PHE A 516 7.24 1.99 1.89
N LEU A 517 6.87 1.17 0.91
CA LEU A 517 5.51 0.68 0.76
C LEU A 517 5.35 -0.56 1.65
N ARG A 518 4.47 -0.49 2.65
CA ARG A 518 3.89 -1.66 3.28
C ARG A 518 2.79 -2.18 2.38
N TRP A 519 2.77 -3.48 2.11
CA TRP A 519 1.80 -4.07 1.19
C TRP A 519 1.43 -5.49 1.60
N LYS A 520 0.29 -5.99 1.11
CA LYS A 520 -0.26 -7.33 1.39
C LYS A 520 -0.57 -8.01 0.05
N ARG A 521 -0.50 -9.35 -0.02
CA ARG A 521 -0.97 -10.08 -1.21
C ARG A 521 -2.49 -10.21 -1.18
N GLU A 522 -3.12 -10.21 -2.35
CA GLU A 522 -4.53 -10.57 -2.46
C GLU A 522 -4.77 -12.01 -1.96
N GLY A 523 -5.74 -12.18 -1.06
CA GLY A 523 -6.09 -13.46 -0.43
C GLY A 523 -6.13 -13.41 1.11
N ASN A 524 -6.42 -14.56 1.72
CA ASN A 524 -6.67 -14.72 3.16
C ASN A 524 -5.39 -14.70 4.04
N ASP A 525 -4.26 -14.20 3.54
CA ASP A 525 -2.96 -14.16 4.26
C ASP A 525 -2.70 -12.76 4.81
N ASP A 526 -2.77 -12.59 6.14
CA ASP A 526 -2.60 -11.29 6.82
C ASP A 526 -1.14 -10.78 6.91
N ARG A 527 -0.20 -11.46 6.25
CA ARG A 527 1.20 -11.05 6.23
C ARG A 527 1.42 -9.74 5.47
N ARG A 528 1.97 -8.75 6.18
CA ARG A 528 2.42 -7.48 5.62
C ARG A 528 3.91 -7.55 5.21
N PHE A 529 4.21 -7.06 4.01
CA PHE A 529 5.55 -6.96 3.44
C PHE A 529 5.98 -5.49 3.35
N ARG A 530 7.29 -5.24 3.16
CA ARG A 530 7.84 -3.87 3.06
C ARG A 530 8.74 -3.75 1.85
N ALA A 531 8.43 -2.87 0.91
CA ALA A 531 9.24 -2.60 -0.27
C ALA A 531 9.82 -1.18 -0.17
N PRO A 532 11.14 -0.95 -0.32
CA PRO A 532 11.70 0.40 -0.34
C PRO A 532 11.13 1.22 -1.51
N LEU A 533 10.98 2.54 -1.36
CA LEU A 533 10.51 3.43 -2.41
C LEU A 533 11.67 4.08 -3.16
N ILE A 534 12.43 4.93 -2.46
CA ILE A 534 13.57 5.65 -3.01
C ILE A 534 14.84 4.97 -2.55
N LEU A 535 15.79 4.78 -3.46
CA LEU A 535 17.07 4.13 -3.18
C LEU A 535 18.19 5.07 -3.60
N LEU A 536 18.81 5.69 -2.59
CA LEU A 536 19.93 6.59 -2.74
C LEU A 536 21.24 5.79 -2.61
N PRO A 537 22.07 5.68 -3.63
CA PRO A 537 23.32 4.91 -3.56
C PRO A 537 24.32 5.61 -2.64
N VAL A 538 24.93 4.84 -1.72
CA VAL A 538 25.85 5.38 -0.71
C VAL A 538 27.09 4.53 -0.56
N THR A 539 28.19 5.17 -0.15
CA THR A 539 29.45 4.53 0.22
C THR A 539 29.68 4.67 1.73
N LEU A 540 30.27 3.64 2.33
CA LEU A 540 30.72 3.67 3.72
C LEU A 540 32.23 3.77 3.79
N GLU A 541 32.71 4.72 4.58
CA GLU A 541 34.12 4.85 4.93
C GLU A 541 34.35 4.51 6.42
N ARG A 542 35.47 3.83 6.68
CA ARG A 542 35.93 3.52 8.03
C ARG A 542 37.41 3.86 8.18
N LYS A 543 37.72 4.98 8.86
CA LYS A 543 39.10 5.43 9.10
C LYS A 543 39.82 4.62 10.20
N SER A 544 39.13 4.22 11.26
CA SER A 544 39.66 3.34 12.30
C SER A 544 38.55 2.59 13.06
N VAL A 545 38.91 1.67 13.95
CA VAL A 545 37.95 0.96 14.82
C VAL A 545 37.24 1.93 15.79
N ARG A 546 37.93 3.00 16.24
CA ARG A 546 37.41 3.98 17.20
C ARG A 546 36.67 5.17 16.55
N SER A 547 36.90 5.46 15.27
CA SER A 547 36.32 6.64 14.59
C SER A 547 34.84 6.48 14.21
N GLY A 548 34.25 5.29 14.36
CA GLY A 548 32.93 4.97 13.83
C GLY A 548 32.91 4.90 12.30
N ILE A 549 31.71 4.74 11.73
CA ILE A 549 31.49 4.64 10.28
C ILE A 549 30.84 5.92 9.78
N THR A 550 31.32 6.39 8.63
CA THR A 550 30.81 7.58 7.94
C THR A 550 30.16 7.15 6.63
N MET A 551 28.96 7.66 6.37
CA MET A 551 28.19 7.48 5.14
C MET A 551 28.31 8.72 4.26
N MET A 552 28.36 8.50 2.95
CA MET A 552 28.45 9.54 1.92
C MET A 552 27.71 9.06 0.67
N ALA A 553 27.26 10.00 -0.17
CA ALA A 553 26.70 9.66 -1.47
C ALA A 553 27.73 8.91 -2.34
N HIS A 554 27.25 7.96 -3.13
CA HIS A 554 28.02 7.35 -4.21
C HIS A 554 27.81 8.15 -5.51
N ASP A 555 28.71 8.02 -6.48
CA ASP A 555 28.62 8.69 -7.80
C ASP A 555 27.44 8.20 -8.68
N ASP A 556 26.67 7.21 -8.22
CA ASP A 556 25.53 6.67 -8.98
C ASP A 556 24.30 7.56 -8.69
N GLU A 557 23.37 7.63 -9.63
CA GLU A 557 22.16 8.44 -9.46
C GLU A 557 21.13 7.79 -8.50
N PRO A 558 20.37 8.59 -7.72
CA PRO A 558 19.24 8.11 -6.95
C PRO A 558 18.16 7.52 -7.85
N ARG A 559 17.48 6.46 -7.39
CA ARG A 559 16.46 5.77 -8.19
C ARG A 559 15.24 5.38 -7.38
N PHE A 560 14.09 5.34 -8.04
CA PHE A 560 12.91 4.69 -7.47
C PHE A 560 13.03 3.17 -7.63
N ASN A 561 12.41 2.43 -6.72
CA ASN A 561 12.37 0.99 -6.79
C ASN A 561 11.49 0.52 -7.94
N THR A 562 12.08 0.35 -9.12
CA THR A 562 11.31 -0.04 -10.30
C THR A 562 10.80 -1.48 -10.24
N THR A 563 11.45 -2.36 -9.46
CA THR A 563 10.90 -3.71 -9.21
C THR A 563 9.54 -3.63 -8.54
N LEU A 564 9.36 -2.65 -7.64
CA LEU A 564 8.08 -2.37 -7.02
C LEU A 564 7.08 -1.79 -8.03
N LEU A 565 7.48 -0.86 -8.90
CA LEU A 565 6.60 -0.32 -9.94
C LEU A 565 6.04 -1.42 -10.85
N GLU A 566 6.90 -2.35 -11.28
CA GLU A 566 6.48 -3.46 -12.13
C GLU A 566 5.59 -4.46 -11.38
N MET A 567 5.87 -4.74 -10.10
CA MET A 567 5.01 -5.58 -9.27
C MET A 567 3.62 -4.95 -9.10
N LEU A 568 3.56 -3.63 -8.85
CA LEU A 568 2.32 -2.89 -8.72
C LEU A 568 1.50 -2.88 -10.01
N ARG A 569 2.16 -2.59 -11.14
CA ARG A 569 1.51 -2.59 -12.46
C ARG A 569 0.95 -3.96 -12.80
N ARG A 570 1.72 -5.02 -12.54
CA ARG A 570 1.38 -6.37 -12.98
C ARG A 570 0.42 -7.11 -12.06
N ASP A 571 0.69 -7.07 -10.76
CA ASP A 571 -0.06 -7.88 -9.79
C ASP A 571 -1.28 -7.11 -9.23
N PHE A 572 -1.29 -5.77 -9.32
CA PHE A 572 -2.35 -4.92 -8.76
C PHE A 572 -2.93 -3.91 -9.78
N GLY A 573 -2.47 -3.95 -11.04
CA GLY A 573 -2.85 -3.01 -12.10
C GLY A 573 -2.43 -1.57 -11.87
N VAL A 574 -1.67 -1.25 -10.80
CA VAL A 574 -1.35 0.11 -10.37
C VAL A 574 -0.17 0.67 -11.17
N GLU A 575 -0.41 1.74 -11.92
CA GLU A 575 0.65 2.51 -12.56
C GLU A 575 1.02 3.74 -11.73
N MET A 576 2.32 3.95 -11.48
CA MET A 576 2.83 5.18 -10.88
C MET A 576 3.61 5.97 -11.95
N SER A 577 2.90 6.83 -12.68
CA SER A 577 3.47 7.62 -13.77
C SER A 577 4.49 8.66 -13.27
N GLY A 578 5.62 8.79 -13.99
CA GLY A 578 6.65 9.79 -13.71
C GLY A 578 7.56 9.42 -12.53
N LEU A 579 7.61 8.15 -12.14
CA LEU A 579 8.60 7.58 -11.22
C LEU A 579 9.51 6.56 -11.91
N ASP A 580 9.26 6.32 -13.19
CA ASP A 580 9.99 5.46 -14.12
C ASP A 580 11.04 6.26 -14.90
N GLY A 581 12.21 6.50 -14.30
CA GLY A 581 13.30 7.25 -14.93
C GLY A 581 13.82 8.35 -14.03
N ASP A 582 13.97 9.56 -14.59
CA ASP A 582 14.45 10.72 -13.84
C ASP A 582 13.43 11.09 -12.76
N LEU A 583 13.89 11.08 -11.52
CA LEU A 583 13.04 11.39 -10.37
C LEU A 583 12.76 12.89 -10.33
N PRO A 584 11.58 13.31 -9.82
CA PRO A 584 11.32 14.71 -9.49
C PRO A 584 12.45 15.30 -8.66
N GLN A 585 12.92 16.49 -9.05
CA GLN A 585 14.00 17.21 -8.39
C GLN A 585 13.50 18.51 -7.78
N ASP A 586 14.14 18.94 -6.71
CA ASP A 586 14.04 20.28 -6.13
C ASP A 586 15.38 21.04 -6.29
N ASP A 587 15.52 22.19 -5.63
CA ASP A 587 16.74 23.01 -5.71
C ASP A 587 18.02 22.31 -5.16
N ARG A 588 17.89 21.14 -4.52
CA ARG A 588 18.97 20.48 -3.76
C ARG A 588 19.15 18.99 -4.04
N GLY A 589 18.27 18.36 -4.80
CA GLY A 589 18.34 16.93 -5.06
C GLY A 589 17.01 16.40 -5.54
N ILE A 590 16.63 15.22 -5.07
CA ILE A 590 15.34 14.61 -5.40
C ILE A 590 14.26 15.08 -4.43
N ASP A 591 13.10 15.45 -4.94
CA ASP A 591 11.97 15.84 -4.11
C ASP A 591 11.31 14.60 -3.49
N VAL A 592 11.81 14.20 -2.33
CA VAL A 592 11.33 13.06 -1.54
C VAL A 592 9.83 13.17 -1.26
N ARG A 593 9.34 14.39 -0.98
CA ARG A 593 7.91 14.61 -0.65
C ARG A 593 7.04 14.43 -1.88
N ALA A 594 7.41 15.01 -3.02
CA ALA A 594 6.67 14.82 -4.27
C ALA A 594 6.63 13.36 -4.69
N ILE A 595 7.75 12.63 -4.57
CA ILE A 595 7.83 11.20 -4.91
C ILE A 595 6.92 10.37 -4.00
N TRP A 596 6.94 10.60 -2.69
CA TRP A 596 6.05 9.91 -1.76
C TRP A 596 4.57 10.24 -2.01
N ASN A 597 4.24 11.49 -2.33
CA ASN A 597 2.87 11.87 -2.67
C ASN A 597 2.37 11.16 -3.93
N ARG A 598 3.21 11.03 -4.97
CA ARG A 598 2.88 10.23 -6.16
C ARG A 598 2.66 8.75 -5.80
N GLY A 599 3.53 8.18 -4.97
CA GLY A 599 3.38 6.81 -4.48
C GLY A 599 2.09 6.60 -3.70
N ARG A 600 1.75 7.51 -2.78
CA ARG A 600 0.51 7.50 -2.00
C ARG A 600 -0.74 7.57 -2.89
N ARG A 601 -0.76 8.47 -3.88
CA ARG A 601 -1.86 8.61 -4.83
C ARG A 601 -2.09 7.33 -5.63
N ALA A 602 -1.04 6.67 -6.09
CA ALA A 602 -1.18 5.50 -6.94
C ALA A 602 -1.68 4.24 -6.19
N VAL A 603 -1.36 4.08 -4.90
CA VAL A 603 -1.82 2.92 -4.11
C VAL A 603 -3.08 3.20 -3.30
N LYS A 604 -3.71 4.37 -3.47
CA LYS A 604 -4.82 4.83 -2.62
C LYS A 604 -6.01 3.87 -2.58
N GLU A 605 -6.31 3.26 -3.74
CA GLU A 605 -7.45 2.35 -3.92
C GLU A 605 -7.10 0.87 -3.64
N VAL A 606 -5.86 0.56 -3.22
CA VAL A 606 -5.43 -0.84 -3.01
C VAL A 606 -5.44 -1.21 -1.52
N PRO A 607 -6.31 -2.15 -1.08
CA PRO A 607 -6.38 -2.59 0.32
C PRO A 607 -5.06 -3.17 0.84
N GLY A 608 -4.66 -2.80 2.05
CA GLY A 608 -3.43 -3.29 2.70
C GLY A 608 -2.12 -2.64 2.23
N PHE A 609 -2.20 -1.62 1.37
CA PHE A 609 -1.04 -0.85 0.90
C PHE A 609 -0.92 0.48 1.65
N GLU A 610 0.28 0.85 2.08
CA GLU A 610 0.57 2.04 2.89
C GLU A 610 2.01 2.54 2.66
N VAL A 611 2.20 3.84 2.44
CA VAL A 611 3.55 4.44 2.35
C VAL A 611 4.00 4.93 3.72
N VAL A 612 5.06 4.33 4.26
CA VAL A 612 5.67 4.68 5.55
C VAL A 612 7.02 5.38 5.38
N ALA A 613 7.29 6.37 6.23
CA ALA A 613 8.47 7.24 6.20
C ALA A 613 9.73 6.61 6.83
N ASP A 614 9.91 5.30 6.71
CA ASP A 614 11.08 4.61 7.27
C ASP A 614 12.34 4.86 6.43
N VAL A 615 13.48 5.06 7.10
CA VAL A 615 14.79 5.18 6.46
C VAL A 615 15.68 4.02 6.87
N VAL A 616 16.23 3.28 5.89
CA VAL A 616 17.05 2.09 6.14
C VAL A 616 18.28 2.05 5.24
N LEU A 617 19.45 1.91 5.85
CA LEU A 617 20.69 1.57 5.15
C LEU A 617 20.78 0.05 4.95
N GLY A 618 20.91 -0.41 3.71
CA GLY A 618 20.92 -1.85 3.42
C GLY A 618 21.41 -2.23 2.02
N HIS A 619 21.43 -3.53 1.75
CA HIS A 619 21.85 -4.07 0.45
C HIS A 619 20.66 -4.36 -0.47
N PHE A 620 20.68 -3.76 -1.66
CA PHE A 620 19.68 -3.91 -2.70
C PHE A 620 20.38 -4.10 -4.05
N SER A 621 19.96 -5.08 -4.85
CA SER A 621 20.63 -5.42 -6.12
C SER A 621 19.75 -5.08 -7.31
N PHE A 622 20.27 -4.24 -8.21
CA PHE A 622 19.56 -3.74 -9.40
C PHE A 622 20.10 -4.25 -10.73
N ALA A 623 21.16 -5.07 -10.72
CA ALA A 623 21.82 -5.51 -11.95
C ALA A 623 20.84 -6.14 -12.95
N LYS A 624 19.86 -6.90 -12.47
CA LYS A 624 18.87 -7.57 -13.31
C LYS A 624 17.80 -6.63 -13.87
N TYR A 625 17.52 -5.49 -13.22
CA TYR A 625 16.52 -4.53 -13.70
C TYR A 625 17.01 -3.76 -14.93
N LEU A 626 18.28 -3.32 -14.97
CA LEU A 626 18.82 -2.66 -16.16
C LEU A 626 18.77 -3.59 -17.38
N MET A 627 19.12 -4.86 -17.19
CA MET A 627 18.97 -5.88 -18.23
C MET A 627 17.51 -6.08 -18.66
N TRP A 628 16.57 -6.00 -17.71
CA TRP A 628 15.14 -6.06 -18.02
C TRP A 628 14.69 -4.86 -18.85
N LYS A 629 15.09 -3.63 -18.47
CA LYS A 629 14.75 -2.40 -19.19
C LYS A 629 15.31 -2.40 -20.61
N ASP A 630 16.58 -2.79 -20.78
CA ASP A 630 17.17 -2.93 -22.12
C ASP A 630 16.41 -3.96 -22.98
N LEU A 631 15.96 -5.06 -22.37
CA LEU A 631 15.16 -6.06 -23.06
C LEU A 631 13.81 -5.50 -23.50
N VAL A 632 13.14 -4.68 -22.67
CA VAL A 632 11.86 -4.02 -22.99
C VAL A 632 12.06 -2.96 -24.08
N ASP A 633 12.93 -1.98 -23.84
CA ASP A 633 13.08 -0.78 -24.68
C ASP A 633 13.71 -1.08 -26.04
N ARG A 634 14.53 -2.13 -26.13
CA ARG A 634 15.30 -2.48 -27.34
C ARG A 634 14.90 -3.80 -27.97
N THR A 635 13.70 -4.31 -27.67
CA THR A 635 13.24 -5.62 -28.20
C THR A 635 13.42 -5.74 -29.71
N GLU A 636 13.02 -4.72 -30.49
CA GLU A 636 13.11 -4.77 -31.96
C GLU A 636 14.57 -4.82 -32.44
N ALA A 637 15.42 -3.95 -31.90
CA ALA A 637 16.85 -3.94 -32.23
C ALA A 637 17.54 -5.26 -31.82
N LEU A 638 17.12 -5.87 -30.71
CA LEU A 638 17.62 -7.18 -30.29
C LEU A 638 17.20 -8.29 -31.27
N ARG A 639 16.01 -8.21 -31.87
CA ARG A 639 15.54 -9.15 -32.90
C ARG A 639 16.27 -9.06 -34.24
N ASP A 640 17.06 -8.01 -34.47
CA ASP A 640 17.92 -7.93 -35.66
C ASP A 640 19.02 -9.00 -35.63
N ASN A 641 19.46 -9.39 -34.44
CA ASN A 641 20.44 -10.47 -34.28
C ASN A 641 19.79 -11.84 -34.55
N SER A 642 20.41 -12.64 -35.42
CA SER A 642 19.92 -13.97 -35.83
C SER A 642 19.76 -14.94 -34.66
N VAL A 643 20.71 -14.93 -33.70
CA VAL A 643 20.67 -15.79 -32.50
C VAL A 643 19.51 -15.37 -31.61
N VAL A 644 19.35 -14.07 -31.35
CA VAL A 644 18.28 -13.56 -30.48
C VAL A 644 16.91 -13.81 -31.10
N ARG A 645 16.73 -13.52 -32.40
CA ARG A 645 15.49 -13.83 -33.14
C ARG A 645 15.11 -15.30 -33.04
N HIS A 646 16.07 -16.18 -33.26
CA HIS A 646 15.84 -17.62 -33.15
C HIS A 646 15.38 -18.04 -31.75
N LEU A 647 16.03 -17.52 -30.70
CA LEU A 647 15.64 -17.78 -29.31
C LEU A 647 14.24 -17.24 -28.98
N MET A 648 13.84 -16.12 -29.59
CA MET A 648 12.53 -15.50 -29.38
C MET A 648 11.42 -16.24 -30.11
N ASP A 649 11.58 -16.44 -31.42
CA ASP A 649 10.49 -16.84 -32.30
C ASP A 649 10.42 -18.37 -32.45
N THR A 650 11.57 -19.03 -32.64
CA THR A 650 11.68 -20.46 -33.01
C THR A 650 12.64 -21.28 -32.12
N PRO A 651 12.55 -21.23 -30.77
CA PRO A 651 13.53 -21.85 -29.87
C PRO A 651 13.52 -23.39 -29.89
N SER A 652 12.43 -24.00 -30.36
CA SER A 652 12.29 -25.45 -30.52
C SER A 652 12.75 -25.95 -31.89
N ALA A 653 13.06 -25.05 -32.82
CA ALA A 653 13.63 -25.41 -34.11
C ALA A 653 15.17 -25.47 -34.01
N PRO A 654 15.86 -26.20 -34.89
CA PRO A 654 17.32 -26.12 -35.01
C PRO A 654 17.78 -24.71 -35.42
N TYR A 655 18.85 -24.19 -34.80
CA TYR A 655 19.49 -22.96 -35.26
C TYR A 655 20.20 -23.22 -36.59
N THR A 656 19.64 -22.67 -37.66
CA THR A 656 20.21 -22.77 -39.00
C THR A 656 21.17 -21.61 -39.24
N SER A 657 22.30 -21.91 -39.86
CA SER A 657 23.34 -20.93 -40.19
C SER A 657 23.98 -21.36 -41.49
N ASP A 658 24.02 -20.42 -42.45
CA ASP A 658 24.51 -20.66 -43.81
C ASP A 658 26.04 -20.84 -43.89
N VAL A 659 26.74 -20.59 -42.78
CA VAL A 659 28.19 -20.75 -42.67
C VAL A 659 28.51 -22.15 -42.15
N GLY A 660 29.32 -22.92 -42.86
CA GLY A 660 29.81 -24.22 -42.38
C GLY A 660 30.89 -24.08 -41.29
N PHE A 661 30.90 -24.99 -40.31
CA PHE A 661 32.02 -25.05 -39.35
C PHE A 661 33.28 -25.61 -40.03
N VAL A 662 34.45 -25.05 -39.73
CA VAL A 662 35.71 -25.45 -40.37
C VAL A 662 36.17 -26.79 -39.81
N GLU A 663 36.38 -27.77 -40.68
CA GLU A 663 36.83 -29.10 -40.29
C GLU A 663 38.34 -29.13 -40.03
N ARG A 664 38.75 -29.70 -38.89
CA ARG A 664 40.16 -29.69 -38.42
C ARG A 664 41.13 -30.27 -39.43
N HIS A 665 40.74 -31.34 -40.14
CA HIS A 665 41.59 -32.03 -41.11
C HIS A 665 41.73 -31.25 -42.44
N ARG A 666 40.90 -30.22 -42.66
CA ARG A 666 40.96 -29.36 -43.85
C ARG A 666 41.80 -28.10 -43.62
N LEU A 667 42.22 -27.81 -42.39
CA LEU A 667 42.91 -26.57 -42.03
C LEU A 667 44.16 -26.32 -42.87
N ASP A 668 45.04 -27.32 -42.99
CA ASP A 668 46.31 -27.13 -43.70
C ASP A 668 46.15 -27.01 -45.22
N ARG A 669 45.03 -27.52 -45.75
CA ARG A 669 44.68 -27.38 -47.16
C ARG A 669 44.00 -26.04 -47.45
N ASP A 670 43.09 -25.62 -46.57
CA ASP A 670 42.20 -24.49 -46.81
C ASP A 670 42.77 -23.15 -46.29
N TYR A 671 43.81 -23.18 -45.42
CA TYR A 671 44.44 -21.98 -44.84
C TYR A 671 45.97 -22.06 -44.85
N LYS A 672 46.62 -20.95 -45.18
CA LYS A 672 48.07 -20.72 -44.99
C LYS A 672 48.34 -20.21 -43.56
N PRO A 673 49.56 -20.39 -43.03
CA PRO A 673 49.95 -19.80 -41.74
C PRO A 673 49.78 -18.28 -41.67
N SER A 674 49.86 -17.57 -42.81
CA SER A 674 49.60 -16.12 -42.90
C SER A 674 48.14 -15.75 -42.63
N ASP A 675 47.21 -16.66 -42.89
CA ASP A 675 45.77 -16.38 -42.90
C ASP A 675 45.17 -16.39 -41.48
N LEU A 676 45.87 -17.00 -40.51
CA LEU A 676 45.42 -17.12 -39.12
C LEU A 676 46.45 -16.50 -38.18
N LEU A 677 46.11 -15.32 -37.65
CA LEU A 677 46.99 -14.53 -36.79
C LEU A 677 46.97 -15.03 -35.34
N THR A 678 47.67 -16.13 -35.06
CA THR A 678 47.73 -16.71 -33.71
C THR A 678 48.98 -16.31 -32.95
N ALA A 679 48.85 -15.32 -32.06
CA ALA A 679 49.95 -14.81 -31.23
C ALA A 679 50.39 -15.77 -30.11
N LEU A 680 49.52 -16.70 -29.70
CA LEU A 680 49.79 -17.75 -28.72
C LEU A 680 49.73 -19.14 -29.40
N PRO A 681 50.38 -20.17 -28.84
CA PRO A 681 50.28 -21.53 -29.38
C PRO A 681 48.82 -21.97 -29.52
N ALA A 682 48.48 -22.69 -30.59
CA ALA A 682 47.15 -23.23 -30.79
C ALA A 682 47.21 -24.61 -31.42
N ASP A 683 46.38 -25.53 -30.93
CA ASP A 683 46.20 -26.84 -31.58
C ASP A 683 45.18 -26.76 -32.73
N SER A 684 45.05 -27.84 -33.51
CA SER A 684 44.15 -27.90 -34.67
C SER A 684 42.67 -27.68 -34.32
N SER A 685 42.24 -27.98 -33.09
CA SER A 685 40.87 -27.70 -32.65
C SER A 685 40.63 -26.23 -32.37
N GLN A 686 41.62 -25.56 -31.78
CA GLN A 686 41.60 -24.13 -31.49
C GLN A 686 41.71 -23.31 -32.77
N MET A 687 42.57 -23.74 -33.71
CA MET A 687 42.70 -23.13 -35.03
C MET A 687 41.41 -23.20 -35.85
N ALA A 688 40.72 -24.36 -35.83
CA ALA A 688 39.42 -24.51 -36.48
C ALA A 688 38.36 -23.55 -35.90
N ALA A 689 38.34 -23.35 -34.58
CA ALA A 689 37.45 -22.39 -33.95
C ALA A 689 37.75 -20.94 -34.38
N ILE A 690 39.04 -20.55 -34.47
CA ILE A 690 39.44 -19.21 -34.91
C ILE A 690 39.00 -18.98 -36.36
N ALA A 691 39.28 -19.94 -37.26
CA ALA A 691 38.89 -19.86 -38.66
C ALA A 691 37.36 -19.86 -38.87
N ALA A 692 36.61 -20.61 -38.05
CA ALA A 692 35.15 -20.59 -38.09
C ALA A 692 34.59 -19.23 -37.64
N ALA A 693 35.15 -18.64 -36.59
CA ALA A 693 34.75 -17.32 -36.11
C ALA A 693 35.04 -16.23 -37.15
N ASP A 694 36.18 -16.32 -37.85
CA ASP A 694 36.52 -15.37 -38.91
C ASP A 694 35.51 -15.40 -40.07
N LYS A 695 34.98 -16.59 -40.42
CA LYS A 695 33.89 -16.74 -41.39
C LYS A 695 32.52 -16.24 -40.90
N GLY A 696 32.42 -15.74 -39.67
CA GLY A 696 31.16 -15.29 -39.07
C GLY A 696 30.26 -16.42 -38.60
N LYS A 697 30.83 -17.60 -38.28
CA LYS A 697 30.05 -18.71 -37.72
C LYS A 697 29.72 -18.45 -36.25
N ASP A 698 28.46 -18.64 -35.86
CA ASP A 698 28.07 -18.77 -34.46
C ASP A 698 28.31 -20.21 -33.96
N PHE A 699 28.98 -20.36 -32.83
CA PHE A 699 29.24 -21.68 -32.23
C PHE A 699 29.55 -21.59 -30.73
N VAL A 700 29.50 -22.74 -30.07
CA VAL A 700 29.82 -22.90 -28.65
C VAL A 700 31.16 -23.62 -28.50
N ILE A 701 32.07 -23.06 -27.70
CA ILE A 701 33.36 -23.69 -27.35
C ILE A 701 33.22 -24.40 -26.01
N ILE A 702 33.38 -25.72 -25.99
CA ILE A 702 33.34 -26.55 -24.78
C ILE A 702 34.74 -27.14 -24.54
N GLY A 703 35.24 -27.02 -23.31
CA GLY A 703 36.50 -27.63 -22.91
C GLY A 703 36.60 -27.80 -21.38
N PRO A 704 37.16 -28.90 -20.85
CA PRO A 704 37.47 -29.05 -19.43
C PRO A 704 38.42 -27.97 -18.87
N PRO A 705 38.53 -27.77 -17.54
CA PRO A 705 39.56 -26.91 -16.95
C PRO A 705 40.97 -27.31 -17.44
N GLY A 706 41.82 -26.32 -17.75
CA GLY A 706 43.18 -26.58 -18.24
C GLY A 706 43.34 -26.78 -19.76
N THR A 707 42.25 -26.94 -20.53
CA THR A 707 42.30 -27.17 -21.99
C THR A 707 42.55 -25.92 -22.86
N GLY A 708 43.14 -24.87 -22.29
CA GLY A 708 43.54 -23.69 -23.05
C GLY A 708 42.42 -22.76 -23.51
N LYS A 709 41.17 -22.87 -23.01
CA LYS A 709 40.04 -21.99 -23.41
C LYS A 709 40.39 -20.48 -23.44
N SER A 710 41.00 -19.95 -22.38
CA SER A 710 41.39 -18.53 -22.33
C SER A 710 42.46 -18.17 -23.36
N GLN A 711 43.30 -19.13 -23.74
CA GLN A 711 44.30 -18.98 -24.79
C GLN A 711 43.66 -18.99 -26.18
N THR A 712 42.68 -19.88 -26.42
CA THR A 712 41.84 -19.86 -27.62
C THR A 712 41.12 -18.52 -27.78
N ILE A 713 40.51 -18.00 -26.71
CA ILE A 713 39.84 -16.69 -26.71
C ILE A 713 40.83 -15.55 -27.04
N SER A 714 42.02 -15.56 -26.43
CA SER A 714 43.03 -14.53 -26.68
C SER A 714 43.50 -14.52 -28.14
N ASN A 715 43.71 -15.70 -28.74
CA ASN A 715 44.05 -15.82 -30.16
C ASN A 715 42.90 -15.41 -31.08
N LEU A 716 41.66 -15.75 -30.71
CA LEU A 716 40.48 -15.36 -31.46
C LEU A 716 40.30 -13.83 -31.47
N ILE A 717 40.46 -13.18 -30.31
CA ILE A 717 40.46 -11.71 -30.22
C ILE A 717 41.60 -11.12 -31.05
N GLY A 718 42.83 -11.62 -30.91
CA GLY A 718 43.98 -11.12 -31.67
C GLY A 718 43.79 -11.24 -33.18
N HIS A 719 43.25 -12.36 -33.66
CA HIS A 719 42.98 -12.58 -35.08
C HIS A 719 41.87 -11.68 -35.63
N LEU A 720 40.76 -11.54 -34.91
CA LEU A 720 39.67 -10.66 -35.33
C LEU A 720 40.11 -9.19 -35.35
N LEU A 721 40.89 -8.74 -34.35
CA LEU A 721 41.47 -7.40 -34.35
C LEU A 721 42.41 -7.20 -35.54
N GLY A 722 43.30 -8.16 -35.81
CA GLY A 722 44.25 -8.09 -36.93
C GLY A 722 43.62 -8.19 -38.32
N THR A 723 42.36 -8.66 -38.42
CA THR A 723 41.55 -8.64 -39.65
C THR A 723 40.63 -7.42 -39.73
N GLY A 724 40.78 -6.44 -38.83
CA GLY A 724 40.04 -5.18 -38.84
C GLY A 724 38.66 -5.26 -38.19
N LYS A 725 38.32 -6.34 -37.47
CA LYS A 725 37.03 -6.49 -36.79
C LYS A 725 37.09 -5.99 -35.35
N THR A 726 35.95 -5.49 -34.86
CA THR A 726 35.77 -5.13 -33.44
C THR A 726 35.29 -6.31 -32.62
N VAL A 727 35.78 -6.44 -31.38
CA VAL A 727 35.40 -7.55 -30.50
C VAL A 727 34.88 -7.05 -29.16
N LEU A 728 33.69 -7.50 -28.77
CA LEU A 728 33.14 -7.33 -27.43
C LEU A 728 33.28 -8.64 -26.65
N PHE A 729 34.11 -8.64 -25.60
CA PHE A 729 34.29 -9.80 -24.72
C PHE A 729 33.54 -9.58 -23.40
N VAL A 730 32.53 -10.41 -23.15
CA VAL A 730 31.66 -10.33 -21.97
C VAL A 730 31.88 -11.55 -21.07
N SER A 731 31.94 -11.34 -19.76
CA SER A 731 32.00 -12.41 -18.77
C SER A 731 31.27 -12.02 -17.48
N GLU A 732 30.67 -12.99 -16.80
CA GLU A 732 30.01 -12.78 -15.50
C GLU A 732 31.01 -12.44 -14.38
N LYS A 733 32.26 -12.92 -14.47
CA LYS A 733 33.27 -12.77 -13.42
C LYS A 733 34.42 -11.88 -13.87
N THR A 734 34.70 -10.82 -13.11
CA THR A 734 35.83 -9.90 -13.34
C THR A 734 37.16 -10.64 -13.47
N ALA A 735 37.37 -11.71 -12.70
CA ALA A 735 38.59 -12.52 -12.76
C ALA A 735 38.84 -13.14 -14.15
N ALA A 736 37.79 -13.53 -14.88
CA ALA A 736 37.93 -14.09 -16.22
C ALA A 736 38.33 -13.00 -17.24
N LEU A 737 37.76 -11.80 -17.11
CA LEU A 737 38.15 -10.62 -17.89
C LEU A 737 39.63 -10.27 -17.65
N GLU A 738 40.05 -10.21 -16.37
CA GLU A 738 41.44 -9.92 -16.01
C GLU A 738 42.42 -10.95 -16.57
N VAL A 739 42.08 -12.25 -16.55
CA VAL A 739 42.95 -13.30 -17.08
C VAL A 739 43.18 -13.14 -18.58
N VAL A 740 42.14 -12.81 -19.35
CA VAL A 740 42.25 -12.58 -20.80
C VAL A 740 42.98 -11.26 -21.06
N TYR A 741 42.63 -10.18 -20.36
CA TYR A 741 43.30 -8.89 -20.49
C TYR A 741 44.81 -9.01 -20.24
N ARG A 742 45.24 -9.65 -19.14
CA ARG A 742 46.67 -9.85 -18.84
C ARG A 742 47.39 -10.67 -19.92
N ARG A 743 46.70 -11.57 -20.63
CA ARG A 743 47.28 -12.32 -21.75
C ARG A 743 47.45 -11.43 -22.98
N LEU A 744 46.43 -10.66 -23.33
CA LEU A 744 46.48 -9.69 -24.43
C LEU A 744 47.55 -8.61 -24.18
N ASP A 745 47.65 -8.11 -22.95
CA ASP A 745 48.67 -7.15 -22.52
C ASP A 745 50.09 -7.70 -22.66
N ARG A 746 50.32 -8.95 -22.23
CA ARG A 746 51.63 -9.63 -22.39
C ARG A 746 52.07 -9.80 -23.84
N ILE A 747 51.14 -9.91 -24.78
CA ILE A 747 51.43 -9.99 -26.22
C ILE A 747 51.37 -8.62 -26.91
N GLY A 748 51.27 -7.52 -26.14
CA GLY A 748 51.31 -6.15 -26.65
C GLY A 748 49.99 -5.59 -27.18
N LEU A 749 48.89 -6.37 -27.11
CA LEU A 749 47.55 -5.98 -27.54
C LEU A 749 46.73 -5.26 -26.46
N GLY A 750 47.25 -5.16 -25.23
CA GLY A 750 46.56 -4.50 -24.10
C GLY A 750 46.18 -3.03 -24.39
N ARG A 751 47.00 -2.33 -25.18
CA ARG A 751 46.76 -0.94 -25.61
C ARG A 751 45.49 -0.74 -26.45
N PHE A 752 44.99 -1.81 -27.09
CA PHE A 752 43.77 -1.80 -27.89
C PHE A 752 42.54 -2.27 -27.11
N CYS A 753 42.71 -2.62 -25.83
CA CYS A 753 41.65 -3.14 -24.97
C CYS A 753 41.05 -2.02 -24.13
N LEU A 754 39.76 -1.74 -24.31
CA LEU A 754 39.01 -0.87 -23.41
C LEU A 754 38.37 -1.71 -22.30
N GLN A 755 38.81 -1.52 -21.05
CA GLN A 755 38.28 -2.25 -19.91
C GLN A 755 37.13 -1.50 -19.26
N LEU A 756 35.90 -1.90 -19.60
CA LEU A 756 34.68 -1.39 -18.97
C LEU A 756 34.34 -2.22 -17.73
N HIS A 757 35.17 -2.14 -16.68
CA HIS A 757 34.79 -2.67 -15.37
C HIS A 757 33.94 -1.62 -14.65
N SER A 758 32.76 -2.02 -14.21
CA SER A 758 31.81 -1.17 -13.51
C SER A 758 32.46 -0.38 -12.35
N ASN A 759 32.18 0.92 -12.35
CA ASN A 759 32.44 1.96 -11.34
C ASN A 759 33.86 2.17 -10.79
N LYS A 760 34.86 1.34 -11.13
CA LYS A 760 36.28 1.67 -10.82
C LYS A 760 36.95 2.54 -11.88
N ALA A 761 36.41 2.59 -13.09
CA ALA A 761 36.88 3.52 -14.10
C ALA A 761 36.24 4.88 -13.81
N ARG A 762 36.95 5.75 -13.06
CA ARG A 762 36.57 7.16 -13.00
C ARG A 762 36.50 7.66 -14.44
N LYS A 763 35.58 8.57 -14.78
CA LYS A 763 35.48 9.14 -16.15
C LYS A 763 36.86 9.58 -16.68
N THR A 764 37.73 10.05 -15.79
CA THR A 764 39.13 10.41 -16.06
C THR A 764 40.01 9.24 -16.52
N ASP A 765 39.83 8.04 -16.00
CA ASP A 765 40.66 6.87 -16.34
C ASP A 765 40.25 6.29 -17.70
N VAL A 766 38.95 6.31 -18.02
CA VAL A 766 38.43 5.95 -19.35
C VAL A 766 38.98 6.90 -20.41
N LEU A 767 38.93 8.21 -20.15
CA LEU A 767 39.46 9.23 -21.07
C LEU A 767 40.96 9.05 -21.34
N LYS A 768 41.76 8.72 -20.31
CA LYS A 768 43.18 8.41 -20.47
C LYS A 768 43.45 7.15 -21.29
N GLN A 769 42.63 6.12 -21.15
CA GLN A 769 42.76 4.91 -21.98
C GLN A 769 42.45 5.21 -23.45
N LEU A 770 41.42 6.01 -23.72
CA LEU A 770 41.09 6.45 -25.07
C LEU A 770 42.21 7.30 -25.70
N GLU A 771 42.82 8.19 -24.92
CA GLU A 771 43.98 8.99 -25.36
C GLU A 771 45.16 8.09 -25.71
N THR A 772 45.50 7.13 -24.84
CA THR A 772 46.59 6.17 -25.07
C THR A 772 46.36 5.30 -26.32
N ALA A 773 45.11 4.88 -26.56
CA ALA A 773 44.76 4.09 -27.74
C ALA A 773 44.81 4.91 -29.04
N ARG A 774 44.42 6.19 -28.99
CA ARG A 774 44.49 7.12 -30.13
C ARG A 774 45.94 7.42 -30.54
N ASP A 775 46.83 7.53 -29.58
CA ASP A 775 48.22 7.92 -29.81
C ASP A 775 49.11 6.72 -30.24
N ALA A 776 48.54 5.53 -30.40
CA ALA A 776 49.26 4.34 -30.85
C ALA A 776 49.58 4.40 -32.36
N THR A 777 50.86 4.34 -32.72
CA THR A 777 51.33 4.35 -34.12
C THR A 777 51.19 2.97 -34.78
N GLU A 778 50.82 2.94 -36.07
CA GLU A 778 50.90 1.74 -36.91
C GLU A 778 52.37 1.31 -37.09
N ILE A 779 52.63 0.02 -36.92
CA ILE A 779 53.95 -0.59 -37.16
C ILE A 779 53.85 -1.38 -38.47
N GLU A 780 54.71 -1.06 -39.43
CA GLU A 780 54.83 -1.78 -40.71
C GLU A 780 55.29 -3.23 -40.49
N PRO A 781 54.53 -4.26 -40.94
CA PRO A 781 54.76 -5.65 -40.56
C PRO A 781 55.71 -6.39 -41.52
N GLU A 782 56.91 -5.86 -41.79
CA GLU A 782 57.87 -6.49 -42.73
C GLU A 782 58.31 -7.90 -42.28
N ASP A 783 58.30 -8.19 -40.98
CA ASP A 783 58.74 -9.48 -40.43
C ASP A 783 57.67 -10.59 -40.44
N TRP A 784 56.38 -10.25 -40.52
CA TRP A 784 55.29 -11.22 -40.41
C TRP A 784 55.22 -12.13 -41.64
N GLN A 785 55.24 -11.53 -42.83
CA GLN A 785 55.08 -12.26 -44.09
C GLN A 785 56.20 -13.28 -44.30
N ARG A 786 57.44 -12.86 -44.03
CA ARG A 786 58.63 -13.72 -44.08
C ARG A 786 58.50 -14.92 -43.14
N LYS A 787 58.04 -14.71 -41.90
CA LYS A 787 57.87 -15.79 -40.93
C LYS A 787 56.73 -16.74 -41.31
N ALA A 788 55.65 -16.22 -41.87
CA ALA A 788 54.55 -17.03 -42.37
C ALA A 788 54.98 -17.95 -43.52
N ASP A 789 55.82 -17.46 -44.44
CA ASP A 789 56.36 -18.24 -45.56
C ASP A 789 57.34 -19.34 -45.09
N GLU A 790 58.17 -19.06 -44.08
CA GLU A 790 59.01 -20.07 -43.42
C GLU A 790 58.16 -21.19 -42.79
N LEU A 791 57.09 -20.82 -42.07
CA LEU A 791 56.18 -21.78 -41.44
C LEU A 791 55.43 -22.62 -42.49
N LEU A 792 55.02 -22.00 -43.61
CA LEU A 792 54.36 -22.71 -44.70
C LEU A 792 55.31 -23.74 -45.33
N THR A 793 56.57 -23.36 -45.54
CA THR A 793 57.60 -24.25 -46.06
C THR A 793 57.86 -25.42 -45.11
N LEU A 794 57.96 -25.16 -43.81
CA LEU A 794 58.17 -26.20 -42.79
C LEU A 794 56.97 -27.16 -42.72
N ARG A 795 55.74 -26.63 -42.75
CA ARG A 795 54.51 -27.42 -42.75
C ARG A 795 54.44 -28.36 -43.95
N ASN A 796 54.75 -27.87 -45.16
CA ASN A 796 54.75 -28.67 -46.39
C ASN A 796 55.85 -29.75 -46.41
N ARG A 797 56.86 -29.68 -45.52
CA ARG A 797 57.87 -30.73 -45.36
C ARG A 797 57.47 -31.78 -44.33
N LEU A 798 56.58 -31.44 -43.40
CA LEU A 798 56.12 -32.31 -42.30
C LEU A 798 54.86 -33.10 -42.65
N ASN A 799 53.96 -32.50 -43.45
CA ASN A 799 52.80 -33.14 -44.08
C ASN A 799 53.21 -33.80 -45.40
#